data_AF-A0A6M2DK95-F1
#
_entry.id   AF-A0A6M2DK95-F1
#
_cell.length_a   1.000
_cell.length_b   1.000
_cell.length_c   1.000
_cell.angle_alpha   90.00
_cell.angle_beta   90.00
_cell.angle_gamma   90.00
#
_symmetry.space_group_name_H-M   'P 1'
#
loop_
_entity.id
_entity.type
_entity.pdbx_description
1 polymer ?
#
loop_
_entity_poly.entity_id
_entity_poly.type
_entity_poly.pdbx_seq_one_letter_code
_entity_poly.pdbx_strand_id
1 'polypeptide(L)'
;MGTNNLSVIEELINEFYAPNTTNNRKHDIETQLETFKQDNSSWKHCLCNLTHNNHIYVWMYGINIIEDVITKRWFTLENNDRLIIKEFLWKNIKSKSNCTTQRYQTNKLAKLLTDIIKREFPHGWQEYFQKIMNMVKSSHCHLGIVLFRVTCEEIITRNDINSSRKQQLITSLNGNLNDVFVIVTQLLQSIMNKWSIANTPPSSPKEHVLNESILRNIMSADECSVRELCFELLCTVQHLFSWVELSGYVSSELLNILFALADVTLQHSETISIVALSAITEILYRKCAFAGLPTLLCGQIMRLICRLNYTNNQTNDHIGLTDSYLEKTTELIKTFVIQHYSRLLSETTFDSLQFMSLLFHYTFVVNKQSVDCYMGCLEVWCILLDFNINVKDDSFKNAILSIAASCFNNITFSSNEKFLSTIDKETLDDDFQSDWQHYLKQSFELISKITEFYPYQILSMAVEPWKNLLNIYAQINNAISADKQLNIQETEVKNVLNILQDLSTLSQCISRLASIVIESSDDSNIQQLVHLVITKAVEASQYSNKHELYNMKCSSMEIHLSLQHVQGHLLLLLSSYTSWLAQTQISALQVSGELVQCAIQPILNKCDTQNMIEQKVSKDIFLYQACATLLLNISKTIRPQNLINTEFLPQLFNKELDEKIIISLHQCIINNLILPWLGVTDQNWSTRSSQLNHYTTNISVDFLRIPYDNIILKHDVYDKASLILRIQEGVLKNYEDCYSSAKNMLKCAYEPLMEHALKYINQQGLSGPLGEAIMSFFLTALMVLQHQLGAQFTELAVTGFMNAVKREQLSKIQLYTVDKLLQILKLVVLLPGHAFKGFLPNIINLAINNILPMLSSSNLDEAHDANLSLLSLFDAILQHRWQYFYKSQILMGNSPVQAEGMEELNNINQLQAILYSYGQCLLNGDLTVFGACLQSLECLNDKWMIYHKPFFSGALLPHFLSALLQSLLNEQYSILFDNIIIAIYKMAVVDLRAFCNVALAVLINCKYSLSEQQATTLLLQFQETLDEPTFTQNLAFSEQVSLLHVSFSSFHSSI
;
A
#
# COMPACT_ATOMS: atom_id res chain seq x y z
N MET A 1 -15.64 -14.74 -55.90
CA MET A 1 -14.20 -14.51 -55.62
C MET A 1 -14.05 -14.34 -54.11
N GLY A 2 -13.25 -15.07 -53.34
CA GLY A 2 -12.46 -16.27 -53.61
C GLY A 2 -12.19 -17.00 -52.29
N THR A 3 -12.38 -18.32 -52.30
CA THR A 3 -12.04 -19.27 -51.23
C THR A 3 -10.53 -19.35 -50.93
N ASN A 4 -9.70 -18.70 -51.75
CA ASN A 4 -8.23 -18.75 -51.67
C ASN A 4 -7.60 -17.88 -50.58
N ASN A 5 -8.31 -16.90 -50.00
CA ASN A 5 -7.72 -16.05 -48.93
C ASN A 5 -7.78 -16.72 -47.54
N LEU A 6 -8.68 -17.70 -47.33
CA LEU A 6 -8.92 -18.29 -46.02
C LEU A 6 -7.87 -19.33 -45.61
N SER A 7 -7.41 -20.16 -46.55
CA SER A 7 -6.33 -21.12 -46.31
C SER A 7 -5.00 -20.42 -46.03
N VAL A 8 -4.75 -19.28 -46.69
CA VAL A 8 -3.53 -18.48 -46.49
C VAL A 8 -3.48 -17.90 -45.07
N ILE A 9 -4.60 -17.43 -44.53
CA ILE A 9 -4.66 -16.89 -43.16
C ILE A 9 -4.45 -18.01 -42.13
N GLU A 10 -5.01 -19.19 -42.37
CA GLU A 10 -4.78 -20.36 -41.51
C GLU A 10 -3.31 -20.78 -41.49
N GLU A 11 -2.65 -20.81 -42.66
CA GLU A 11 -1.22 -21.10 -42.78
C GLU A 11 -0.37 -20.05 -42.06
N LEU A 12 -0.68 -18.75 -42.20
CA LEU A 12 0.04 -17.66 -41.54
C LEU A 12 -0.11 -17.71 -40.01
N ILE A 13 -1.29 -18.01 -39.49
CA ILE A 13 -1.52 -18.14 -38.04
C ILE A 13 -0.77 -19.36 -37.49
N ASN A 14 -0.78 -20.47 -38.22
CA ASN A 14 -0.04 -21.67 -37.81
C ASN A 14 1.48 -21.44 -37.87
N GLU A 15 1.96 -20.69 -38.88
CA GLU A 15 3.35 -20.26 -38.98
C GLU A 15 3.74 -19.33 -37.82
N PHE A 16 2.86 -18.41 -37.42
CA PHE A 16 3.11 -17.49 -36.31
C PHE A 16 3.33 -18.20 -34.97
N TYR A 17 2.53 -19.23 -34.67
CA TYR A 17 2.63 -20.01 -33.42
C TYR A 17 3.60 -21.20 -33.50
N ALA A 18 4.28 -21.41 -34.63
CA ALA A 18 5.29 -22.46 -34.74
C ALA A 18 6.52 -22.13 -33.87
N PRO A 19 7.17 -23.13 -33.24
CA PRO A 19 8.35 -22.89 -32.40
C PRO A 19 9.58 -22.43 -33.19
N ASN A 20 9.59 -22.62 -34.52
CA ASN A 20 10.74 -22.37 -35.39
C ASN A 20 10.68 -21.01 -36.14
N THR A 21 9.64 -20.20 -35.92
CA THR A 21 9.48 -18.91 -36.61
C THR A 21 10.33 -17.81 -35.96
N THR A 22 11.11 -17.10 -36.77
CA THR A 22 11.94 -15.98 -36.29
C THR A 22 11.09 -14.76 -35.93
N ASN A 23 11.60 -13.91 -35.03
CA ASN A 23 10.88 -12.69 -34.61
C ASN A 23 10.60 -11.74 -35.79
N ASN A 24 11.53 -11.62 -36.74
CA ASN A 24 11.31 -10.81 -37.95
C ASN A 24 10.15 -11.35 -38.78
N ARG A 25 10.06 -12.69 -38.95
CA ARG A 25 8.96 -13.31 -39.68
C ARG A 25 7.63 -13.16 -38.96
N LYS A 26 7.61 -13.23 -37.62
CA LYS A 26 6.42 -12.96 -36.82
C LYS A 26 5.89 -11.54 -37.01
N HIS A 27 6.80 -10.55 -37.04
CA HIS A 27 6.44 -9.16 -37.32
C HIS A 27 5.85 -8.99 -38.74
N ASP A 28 6.46 -9.62 -39.75
CA ASP A 28 5.90 -9.61 -41.12
C ASP A 28 4.49 -10.24 -41.15
N ILE A 29 4.28 -11.35 -40.46
CA ILE A 29 2.96 -12.00 -40.36
C ILE A 29 1.96 -11.09 -39.64
N GLU A 30 2.34 -10.43 -38.55
CA GLU A 30 1.49 -9.46 -37.84
C GLU A 30 1.04 -8.33 -38.75
N THR A 31 1.94 -7.73 -39.54
CA THR A 31 1.56 -6.66 -40.49
C THR A 31 0.55 -7.17 -41.52
N GLN A 32 0.70 -8.40 -42.02
CA GLN A 32 -0.26 -9.01 -42.95
C GLN A 32 -1.62 -9.27 -42.28
N LEU A 33 -1.63 -9.77 -41.05
CA LEU A 33 -2.86 -9.96 -40.27
C LEU A 33 -3.53 -8.62 -39.91
N GLU A 34 -2.76 -7.55 -39.69
CA GLU A 34 -3.28 -6.19 -39.45
C GLU A 34 -3.96 -5.65 -40.72
N THR A 35 -3.36 -5.84 -41.89
CA THR A 35 -3.97 -5.44 -43.18
C THR A 35 -5.29 -6.18 -43.43
N PHE A 36 -5.34 -7.49 -43.17
CA PHE A 36 -6.57 -8.26 -43.29
C PHE A 36 -7.65 -7.79 -42.29
N LYS A 37 -7.26 -7.44 -41.06
CA LYS A 37 -8.20 -6.89 -40.06
C LYS A 37 -8.78 -5.54 -40.50
N GLN A 38 -8.02 -4.73 -41.24
CA GLN A 38 -8.50 -3.44 -41.72
C GLN A 38 -9.58 -3.57 -42.80
N ASP A 39 -9.57 -4.64 -43.62
CA ASP A 39 -10.55 -4.88 -44.68
C ASP A 39 -12.01 -4.93 -44.16
N ASN A 40 -12.92 -4.24 -44.86
CA ASN A 40 -14.34 -4.11 -44.44
C ASN A 40 -15.15 -5.42 -44.55
N SER A 41 -14.72 -6.38 -45.38
CA SER A 41 -15.40 -7.68 -45.56
C SER A 41 -14.74 -8.83 -44.80
N SER A 42 -13.64 -8.59 -44.09
CA SER A 42 -12.86 -9.61 -43.35
C SER A 42 -13.73 -10.44 -42.41
N TRP A 43 -14.65 -9.80 -41.68
CA TRP A 43 -15.55 -10.46 -40.74
C TRP A 43 -16.49 -11.48 -41.41
N LYS A 44 -16.93 -11.26 -42.66
CA LYS A 44 -17.76 -12.23 -43.40
C LYS A 44 -16.98 -13.52 -43.65
N HIS A 45 -15.69 -13.40 -43.95
CA HIS A 45 -14.79 -14.53 -44.12
C HIS A 45 -14.54 -15.26 -42.78
N CYS A 46 -14.36 -14.51 -41.69
CA CYS A 46 -14.21 -15.08 -40.34
C CYS A 46 -15.45 -15.87 -39.90
N LEU A 47 -16.67 -15.39 -40.19
CA LEU A 47 -17.90 -16.11 -39.87
C LEU A 47 -17.97 -17.48 -40.55
N CYS A 48 -17.60 -17.57 -41.83
CA CYS A 48 -17.56 -18.85 -42.56
C CYS A 48 -16.51 -19.83 -41.99
N ASN A 49 -15.35 -19.33 -41.56
CA ASN A 49 -14.27 -20.18 -41.04
C ASN A 49 -14.56 -20.73 -39.64
N LEU A 50 -15.20 -19.93 -38.78
CA LEU A 50 -15.51 -20.31 -37.41
C LEU A 50 -16.52 -21.47 -37.27
N THR A 51 -17.25 -21.82 -38.34
CA THR A 51 -18.11 -23.03 -38.36
C THR A 51 -17.39 -24.31 -38.78
N HIS A 52 -16.24 -24.20 -39.44
CA HIS A 52 -15.55 -25.33 -40.08
C HIS A 52 -14.20 -25.69 -39.43
N ASN A 53 -13.57 -24.76 -38.71
CA ASN A 53 -12.20 -24.94 -38.21
C ASN A 53 -12.12 -25.33 -36.73
N ASN A 54 -11.38 -26.40 -36.45
CA ASN A 54 -11.12 -26.91 -35.09
C ASN A 54 -9.86 -26.34 -34.43
N HIS A 55 -9.06 -25.51 -35.12
CA HIS A 55 -7.81 -24.98 -34.58
C HIS A 55 -8.04 -23.77 -33.67
N ILE A 56 -7.55 -23.83 -32.42
CA ILE A 56 -7.89 -22.85 -31.38
C ILE A 56 -7.38 -21.42 -31.69
N TYR A 57 -6.17 -21.28 -32.27
CA TYR A 57 -5.60 -19.98 -32.60
C TYR A 57 -6.31 -19.28 -33.77
N VAL A 58 -6.72 -20.05 -34.79
CA VAL A 58 -7.51 -19.51 -35.91
C VAL A 58 -8.89 -19.08 -35.41
N TRP A 59 -9.48 -19.84 -34.50
CA TRP A 59 -10.73 -19.48 -33.84
C TRP A 59 -10.58 -18.19 -33.01
N MET A 60 -9.50 -18.06 -32.22
CA MET A 60 -9.20 -16.85 -31.43
C MET A 60 -9.00 -15.61 -32.31
N TYR A 61 -8.26 -15.72 -33.39
CA TYR A 61 -8.05 -14.60 -34.31
C TYR A 61 -9.35 -14.19 -35.00
N GLY A 62 -10.10 -15.16 -35.55
CA GLY A 62 -11.38 -14.90 -36.23
C GLY A 62 -12.44 -14.29 -35.30
N ILE A 63 -12.53 -14.76 -34.05
CA ILE A 63 -13.48 -14.21 -33.08
C ILE A 63 -13.08 -12.81 -32.60
N ASN A 64 -11.78 -12.50 -32.53
CA ASN A 64 -11.28 -11.16 -32.18
C ASN A 64 -11.54 -10.14 -33.29
N ILE A 65 -11.54 -10.54 -34.57
CA ILE A 65 -11.98 -9.65 -35.66
C ILE A 65 -13.47 -9.33 -35.50
N ILE A 66 -14.29 -10.32 -35.14
CA ILE A 66 -15.72 -10.09 -34.87
C ILE A 66 -15.89 -9.18 -33.65
N GLU A 67 -15.09 -9.36 -32.59
CA GLU A 67 -15.06 -8.44 -31.44
C GLU A 67 -14.71 -7.01 -31.85
N ASP A 68 -13.69 -6.81 -32.70
CA ASP A 68 -13.28 -5.48 -33.19
C ASP A 68 -14.40 -4.83 -34.01
N VAL A 69 -15.09 -5.61 -34.84
CA VAL A 69 -16.26 -5.15 -35.61
C VAL A 69 -17.42 -4.77 -34.68
N ILE A 70 -17.75 -5.60 -33.70
CA ILE A 70 -18.78 -5.30 -32.69
C ILE A 70 -18.39 -4.08 -31.85
N THR A 71 -17.11 -3.91 -31.54
CA THR A 71 -16.67 -2.86 -30.63
C THR A 71 -16.51 -1.50 -31.28
N LYS A 72 -15.92 -1.46 -32.48
CA LYS A 72 -15.54 -0.21 -33.17
C LYS A 72 -16.40 0.14 -34.37
N ARG A 73 -16.95 -0.86 -35.09
CA ARG A 73 -17.62 -0.66 -36.39
C ARG A 73 -19.11 -0.99 -36.40
N TRP A 74 -19.70 -1.34 -35.25
CA TRP A 74 -21.06 -1.89 -35.19
C TRP A 74 -22.15 -1.01 -35.84
N PHE A 75 -22.14 0.29 -35.58
CA PHE A 75 -23.13 1.22 -36.15
C PHE A 75 -22.89 1.56 -37.63
N THR A 76 -21.72 1.21 -38.19
CA THR A 76 -21.43 1.37 -39.63
C THR A 76 -22.00 0.22 -40.46
N LEU A 77 -22.44 -0.87 -39.83
CA LEU A 77 -23.01 -2.03 -40.51
C LEU A 77 -24.52 -1.85 -40.79
N GLU A 78 -24.94 -2.35 -41.96
CA GLU A 78 -26.35 -2.49 -42.29
C GLU A 78 -27.09 -3.39 -41.29
N ASN A 79 -28.41 -3.17 -41.12
CA ASN A 79 -29.24 -3.97 -40.22
C ASN A 79 -29.18 -5.48 -40.56
N ASN A 80 -29.12 -5.83 -41.85
CA ASN A 80 -29.03 -7.22 -42.30
C ASN A 80 -27.71 -7.89 -41.87
N ASP A 81 -26.59 -7.18 -42.02
CA ASP A 81 -25.27 -7.66 -41.62
C ASP A 81 -25.18 -7.83 -40.09
N ARG A 82 -25.79 -6.92 -39.32
CA ARG A 82 -25.92 -7.07 -37.86
C ARG A 82 -26.75 -8.28 -37.44
N LEU A 83 -27.84 -8.58 -38.16
CA LEU A 83 -28.66 -9.77 -37.90
C LEU A 83 -27.88 -11.07 -38.16
N ILE A 84 -27.09 -11.13 -39.24
CA ILE A 84 -26.25 -12.29 -39.56
C ILE A 84 -25.28 -12.59 -38.41
N ILE A 85 -24.61 -11.56 -37.87
CA ILE A 85 -23.68 -11.72 -36.74
C ILE A 85 -24.43 -12.21 -35.49
N LYS A 86 -25.59 -11.63 -35.16
CA LYS A 86 -26.41 -12.06 -34.00
C LYS A 86 -26.85 -13.52 -34.11
N GLU A 87 -27.40 -13.92 -35.26
CA GLU A 87 -27.88 -15.28 -35.49
C GLU A 87 -26.73 -16.29 -35.45
N PHE A 88 -25.59 -15.93 -36.04
CA PHE A 88 -24.39 -16.74 -35.99
C PHE A 88 -23.90 -16.99 -34.56
N LEU A 89 -23.73 -15.93 -33.77
CA LEU A 89 -23.27 -16.05 -32.37
C LEU A 89 -24.25 -16.87 -31.54
N TRP A 90 -25.55 -16.61 -31.69
CA TRP A 90 -26.60 -17.34 -30.96
C TRP A 90 -26.66 -18.83 -31.34
N LYS A 91 -26.53 -19.15 -32.62
CA LYS A 91 -26.51 -20.55 -33.12
C LYS A 91 -25.28 -21.30 -32.64
N ASN A 92 -24.11 -20.67 -32.67
CA ASN A 92 -22.85 -21.29 -32.25
C ASN A 92 -22.76 -21.53 -30.74
N ILE A 93 -23.38 -20.69 -29.92
CA ILE A 93 -23.49 -20.99 -28.49
C ILE A 93 -24.38 -22.22 -28.27
N LYS A 94 -25.53 -22.30 -28.93
CA LYS A 94 -26.45 -23.44 -28.80
C LYS A 94 -25.85 -24.76 -29.27
N SER A 95 -25.04 -24.76 -30.32
CA SER A 95 -24.41 -25.98 -30.85
C SER A 95 -23.30 -26.54 -29.97
N LYS A 96 -22.81 -25.78 -28.97
CA LYS A 96 -21.71 -26.18 -28.07
C LYS A 96 -22.19 -26.92 -26.81
N SER A 97 -23.37 -27.54 -26.85
CA SER A 97 -23.89 -28.32 -25.73
C SER A 97 -23.01 -29.53 -25.46
N ASN A 98 -22.27 -29.50 -24.35
CA ASN A 98 -21.64 -30.64 -23.64
C ASN A 98 -20.14 -30.91 -23.86
N CYS A 99 -19.28 -29.90 -24.09
CA CYS A 99 -17.83 -30.15 -24.06
C CYS A 99 -17.03 -29.16 -23.20
N THR A 100 -16.49 -29.71 -22.11
CA THR A 100 -15.59 -29.11 -21.11
C THR A 100 -14.35 -28.45 -21.74
N THR A 101 -13.94 -28.89 -22.92
CA THR A 101 -12.78 -28.42 -23.68
C THR A 101 -12.96 -27.04 -24.33
N GLN A 102 -14.14 -26.41 -24.25
CA GLN A 102 -14.44 -25.15 -24.95
C GLN A 102 -14.89 -23.99 -24.03
N ARG A 103 -14.64 -24.05 -22.71
CA ARG A 103 -15.08 -23.01 -21.75
C ARG A 103 -14.65 -21.59 -22.11
N TYR A 104 -13.41 -21.42 -22.58
CA TYR A 104 -12.92 -20.14 -23.10
C TYR A 104 -13.80 -19.64 -24.26
N GLN A 105 -14.14 -20.53 -25.19
CA GLN A 105 -14.92 -20.18 -26.36
C GLN A 105 -16.37 -19.84 -26.01
N THR A 106 -16.99 -20.56 -25.06
CA THR A 106 -18.36 -20.25 -24.60
C THR A 106 -18.42 -18.91 -23.86
N ASN A 107 -17.46 -18.61 -22.99
CA ASN A 107 -17.38 -17.33 -22.30
C ASN A 107 -17.12 -16.18 -23.28
N LYS A 108 -16.23 -16.37 -24.26
CA LYS A 108 -15.95 -15.37 -25.29
C LYS A 108 -17.17 -15.08 -26.16
N LEU A 109 -17.92 -16.10 -26.58
CA LEU A 109 -19.16 -15.92 -27.34
C LEU A 109 -20.25 -15.20 -26.51
N ALA A 110 -20.40 -15.56 -25.23
CA ALA A 110 -21.32 -14.90 -24.31
C ALA A 110 -20.95 -13.42 -24.10
N LYS A 111 -19.66 -13.11 -24.00
CA LYS A 111 -19.14 -11.74 -23.94
C LYS A 111 -19.54 -10.95 -25.20
N LEU A 112 -19.31 -11.50 -26.39
CA LEU A 112 -19.67 -10.82 -27.65
C LEU A 112 -21.17 -10.53 -27.77
N LEU A 113 -22.03 -11.47 -27.34
CA LEU A 113 -23.46 -11.23 -27.29
C LEU A 113 -23.81 -10.09 -26.33
N THR A 114 -23.15 -10.05 -25.18
CA THR A 114 -23.32 -8.96 -24.21
C THR A 114 -22.85 -7.63 -24.80
N ASP A 115 -21.70 -7.60 -25.48
CA ASP A 115 -21.16 -6.42 -26.16
C ASP A 115 -22.13 -5.86 -27.21
N ILE A 116 -22.87 -6.70 -27.93
CA ILE A 116 -23.93 -6.24 -28.83
C ILE A 116 -25.06 -5.57 -28.04
N ILE A 117 -25.48 -6.17 -26.92
CA ILE A 117 -26.57 -5.67 -26.08
C ILE A 117 -26.23 -4.35 -25.41
N LYS A 118 -24.98 -4.17 -24.96
CA LYS A 118 -24.47 -2.89 -24.44
C LYS A 118 -24.70 -1.72 -25.42
N ARG A 119 -24.68 -2.01 -26.72
CA ARG A 119 -24.79 -1.01 -27.81
C ARG A 119 -26.22 -0.79 -28.29
N GLU A 120 -27.04 -1.83 -28.36
CA GLU A 120 -28.35 -1.78 -29.02
C GLU A 120 -29.57 -1.79 -28.10
N PHE A 121 -29.42 -2.19 -26.84
CA PHE A 121 -30.53 -2.23 -25.89
C PHE A 121 -31.01 -0.82 -25.53
N PRO A 122 -32.31 -0.50 -25.41
CA PRO A 122 -33.44 -1.40 -25.50
C PRO A 122 -33.99 -1.59 -26.93
N HIS A 123 -33.74 -0.67 -27.87
CA HIS A 123 -34.50 -0.65 -29.12
C HIS A 123 -34.11 -1.72 -30.15
N GLY A 124 -32.86 -2.19 -30.18
CA GLY A 124 -32.35 -3.11 -31.21
C GLY A 124 -32.40 -4.60 -30.87
N TRP A 125 -32.63 -4.98 -29.60
CA TRP A 125 -32.78 -6.38 -29.18
C TRP A 125 -33.51 -6.54 -27.83
N GLN A 126 -34.81 -6.25 -27.80
CA GLN A 126 -35.63 -6.32 -26.57
C GLN A 126 -35.74 -7.74 -25.98
N GLU A 127 -35.81 -8.77 -26.82
CA GLU A 127 -36.05 -10.15 -26.41
C GLU A 127 -34.81 -10.86 -25.82
N TYR A 128 -33.64 -10.22 -25.72
CA TYR A 128 -32.40 -10.88 -25.34
C TYR A 128 -32.48 -11.59 -23.99
N PHE A 129 -32.93 -10.89 -22.95
CA PHE A 129 -33.08 -11.48 -21.62
C PHE A 129 -34.14 -12.59 -21.59
N GLN A 130 -35.23 -12.45 -22.34
CA GLN A 130 -36.23 -13.53 -22.48
C GLN A 130 -35.63 -14.77 -23.16
N LYS A 131 -34.79 -14.58 -24.19
CA LYS A 131 -34.08 -15.67 -24.87
C LYS A 131 -33.08 -16.37 -23.95
N ILE A 132 -32.38 -15.64 -23.07
CA ILE A 132 -31.55 -16.23 -22.01
C ILE A 132 -32.42 -17.05 -21.05
N MET A 133 -33.50 -16.47 -20.51
CA MET A 133 -34.37 -17.15 -19.55
C MET A 133 -35.01 -18.42 -20.13
N ASN A 134 -35.40 -18.41 -21.41
CA ASN A 134 -35.88 -19.60 -22.10
C ASN A 134 -34.80 -20.68 -22.22
N MET A 135 -33.53 -20.30 -22.38
CA MET A 135 -32.41 -21.24 -22.39
C MET A 135 -32.15 -21.83 -20.99
N VAL A 136 -32.21 -20.99 -19.94
CA VAL A 136 -32.09 -21.42 -18.53
C VAL A 136 -33.18 -22.44 -18.17
N LYS A 137 -34.41 -22.26 -18.68
CA LYS A 137 -35.56 -23.17 -18.45
C LYS A 137 -35.58 -24.41 -19.37
N SER A 138 -34.57 -24.61 -20.21
CA SER A 138 -34.49 -25.71 -21.20
C SER A 138 -33.46 -26.79 -20.85
N SER A 139 -33.31 -27.80 -21.70
CA SER A 139 -32.22 -28.79 -21.60
C SER A 139 -30.82 -28.17 -21.69
N HIS A 140 -30.69 -26.94 -22.17
CA HIS A 140 -29.43 -26.19 -22.24
C HIS A 140 -29.21 -25.26 -21.02
N CYS A 141 -29.79 -25.61 -19.87
CA CYS A 141 -29.76 -24.82 -18.64
C CYS A 141 -28.35 -24.31 -18.27
N HIS A 142 -27.34 -25.19 -18.32
CA HIS A 142 -25.94 -24.85 -18.08
C HIS A 142 -25.45 -23.64 -18.91
N LEU A 143 -25.67 -23.67 -20.23
CA LEU A 143 -25.27 -22.58 -21.13
C LEU A 143 -26.07 -21.29 -20.85
N GLY A 144 -27.35 -21.43 -20.50
CA GLY A 144 -28.20 -20.31 -20.09
C GLY A 144 -27.65 -19.60 -18.85
N ILE A 145 -27.21 -20.36 -17.85
CA ILE A 145 -26.61 -19.83 -16.61
C ILE A 145 -25.28 -19.12 -16.90
N VAL A 146 -24.40 -19.74 -17.69
CA VAL A 146 -23.12 -19.12 -18.10
C VAL A 146 -23.37 -17.81 -18.84
N LEU A 147 -24.29 -17.81 -19.81
CA LEU A 147 -24.63 -16.61 -20.58
C LEU A 147 -25.20 -15.52 -19.69
N PHE A 148 -26.07 -15.87 -18.74
CA PHE A 148 -26.61 -14.93 -17.77
C PHE A 148 -25.52 -14.34 -16.87
N ARG A 149 -24.61 -15.16 -16.33
CA ARG A 149 -23.51 -14.69 -15.49
C ARG A 149 -22.57 -13.75 -16.25
N VAL A 150 -22.07 -14.15 -17.41
CA VAL A 150 -21.16 -13.31 -18.22
C VAL A 150 -21.84 -12.00 -18.62
N THR A 151 -23.14 -12.05 -18.91
CA THR A 151 -23.93 -10.83 -19.17
C THR A 151 -23.94 -9.89 -17.96
N CYS A 152 -24.12 -10.42 -16.74
CA CYS A 152 -24.07 -9.64 -15.51
C CYS A 152 -22.66 -9.07 -15.26
N GLU A 153 -21.63 -9.90 -15.36
CA GLU A 153 -20.22 -9.50 -15.14
C GLU A 153 -19.87 -8.32 -16.03
N GLU A 154 -20.10 -8.44 -17.34
CA GLU A 154 -19.77 -7.42 -18.33
C GLU A 154 -20.57 -6.12 -18.17
N ILE A 155 -21.83 -6.17 -17.74
CA ILE A 155 -22.66 -4.96 -17.54
C ILE A 155 -22.29 -4.23 -16.24
N ILE A 156 -21.92 -4.97 -15.20
CA ILE A 156 -21.80 -4.44 -13.84
C ILE A 156 -20.37 -4.00 -13.55
N THR A 157 -19.39 -4.85 -13.84
CA THR A 157 -17.98 -4.59 -13.50
C THR A 157 -17.31 -3.58 -14.43
N ARG A 158 -17.72 -3.50 -15.71
CA ARG A 158 -17.14 -2.54 -16.66
C ARG A 158 -17.93 -1.23 -16.71
N ASN A 159 -17.20 -0.12 -16.88
CA ASN A 159 -17.77 1.23 -17.00
C ASN A 159 -17.74 1.76 -18.45
N ASP A 160 -17.66 0.86 -19.42
CA ASP A 160 -17.54 1.17 -20.86
C ASP A 160 -18.85 1.70 -21.49
N ILE A 161 -19.90 1.92 -20.69
CA ILE A 161 -21.25 2.31 -21.13
C ILE A 161 -21.77 3.46 -20.26
N ASN A 162 -22.53 4.38 -20.86
CA ASN A 162 -23.12 5.51 -20.15
C ASN A 162 -24.04 5.09 -18.97
N SER A 163 -24.21 6.00 -18.01
CA SER A 163 -24.96 5.75 -16.77
C SER A 163 -26.44 5.43 -17.00
N SER A 164 -27.10 6.14 -17.92
CA SER A 164 -28.51 5.93 -18.25
C SER A 164 -28.79 4.56 -18.90
N ARG A 165 -27.93 4.10 -19.81
CA ARG A 165 -28.02 2.78 -20.45
C ARG A 165 -27.71 1.68 -19.46
N LYS A 166 -26.69 1.87 -18.62
CA LYS A 166 -26.35 0.93 -17.54
C LYS A 166 -27.54 0.76 -16.59
N GLN A 167 -28.21 1.86 -16.19
CA GLN A 167 -29.43 1.80 -15.39
C GLN A 167 -30.58 1.05 -16.09
N GLN A 168 -30.80 1.29 -17.39
CA GLN A 168 -31.83 0.59 -18.17
C GLN A 168 -31.56 -0.92 -18.25
N LEU A 169 -30.30 -1.32 -18.50
CA LEU A 169 -29.89 -2.72 -18.51
C LEU A 169 -30.05 -3.37 -17.13
N ILE A 170 -29.66 -2.67 -16.07
CA ILE A 170 -29.82 -3.14 -14.69
C ILE A 170 -31.31 -3.31 -14.34
N THR A 171 -32.18 -2.39 -14.76
CA THR A 171 -33.64 -2.53 -14.54
C THR A 171 -34.19 -3.78 -15.24
N SER A 172 -33.75 -4.04 -16.47
CA SER A 172 -34.16 -5.25 -17.20
C SER A 172 -33.57 -6.53 -16.61
N LEU A 173 -32.36 -6.48 -16.06
CA LEU A 173 -31.75 -7.60 -15.34
C LEU A 173 -32.53 -7.90 -14.06
N ASN A 174 -32.84 -6.87 -13.26
CA ASN A 174 -33.59 -6.97 -12.01
C ASN A 174 -34.95 -7.66 -12.20
N GLY A 175 -35.63 -7.40 -13.33
CA GLY A 175 -36.89 -8.05 -13.67
C GLY A 175 -36.81 -9.59 -13.80
N ASN A 176 -35.64 -10.15 -14.09
CA ASN A 176 -35.44 -11.60 -14.24
C ASN A 176 -34.82 -12.27 -13.01
N LEU A 177 -34.34 -11.50 -12.01
CA LEU A 177 -33.58 -12.04 -10.89
C LEU A 177 -34.36 -13.04 -10.04
N ASN A 178 -35.65 -12.79 -9.76
CA ASN A 178 -36.48 -13.69 -8.94
C ASN A 178 -36.51 -15.11 -9.53
N ASP A 179 -36.78 -15.24 -10.83
CA ASP A 179 -36.80 -16.51 -11.53
C ASP A 179 -35.43 -17.20 -11.48
N VAL A 180 -34.34 -16.44 -11.67
CA VAL A 180 -32.98 -16.98 -11.64
C VAL A 180 -32.64 -17.51 -10.25
N PHE A 181 -32.89 -16.76 -9.18
CA PHE A 181 -32.62 -17.22 -7.81
C PHE A 181 -33.43 -18.48 -7.44
N VAL A 182 -34.70 -18.55 -7.85
CA VAL A 182 -35.53 -19.76 -7.63
C VAL A 182 -34.96 -20.96 -8.38
N ILE A 183 -34.62 -20.79 -9.66
CA ILE A 183 -34.04 -21.87 -10.48
C ILE A 183 -32.71 -22.35 -9.91
N VAL A 184 -31.81 -21.42 -9.57
CA VAL A 184 -30.49 -21.73 -9.01
C VAL A 184 -30.62 -22.47 -7.69
N THR A 185 -31.52 -22.03 -6.79
CA THR A 185 -31.77 -22.69 -5.51
C THR A 185 -32.31 -24.12 -5.71
N GLN A 186 -33.27 -24.30 -6.64
CA GLN A 186 -33.83 -25.63 -6.95
C GLN A 186 -32.80 -26.60 -7.52
N LEU A 187 -31.92 -26.11 -8.41
CA LEU A 187 -30.84 -26.91 -8.98
C LEU A 187 -29.80 -27.28 -7.94
N LEU A 188 -29.33 -26.32 -7.13
CA LEU A 188 -28.36 -26.59 -6.06
C LEU A 188 -28.93 -27.57 -5.02
N GLN A 189 -30.20 -27.43 -4.63
CA GLN A 189 -30.88 -28.38 -3.73
C GLN A 189 -30.93 -29.79 -4.33
N SER A 190 -31.25 -29.92 -5.62
CA SER A 190 -31.33 -31.22 -6.31
C SER A 190 -29.96 -31.89 -6.40
N ILE A 191 -28.91 -31.10 -6.68
CA ILE A 191 -27.52 -31.56 -6.70
C ILE A 191 -27.08 -32.01 -5.29
N MET A 192 -27.39 -31.23 -4.26
CA MET A 192 -27.09 -31.58 -2.87
C MET A 192 -27.80 -32.88 -2.45
N ASN A 193 -29.07 -33.06 -2.82
CA ASN A 193 -29.81 -34.30 -2.55
C ASN A 193 -29.20 -35.51 -3.28
N LYS A 194 -28.60 -35.32 -4.46
CA LYS A 194 -27.89 -36.38 -5.18
C LYS A 194 -26.59 -36.78 -4.45
N TRP A 195 -25.91 -35.83 -3.82
CA TRP A 195 -24.64 -36.09 -3.14
C TRP A 195 -24.77 -36.50 -1.66
N SER A 196 -25.85 -36.11 -1.00
CA SER A 196 -26.16 -36.53 0.37
C SER A 196 -26.84 -37.90 0.37
N ILE A 197 -26.19 -38.95 0.89
CA ILE A 197 -26.75 -40.31 1.00
C ILE A 197 -27.89 -40.41 2.07
N ALA A 198 -28.36 -39.28 2.60
CA ALA A 198 -29.46 -39.28 3.56
C ALA A 198 -30.83 -39.35 2.86
N ASN A 199 -31.50 -40.50 3.00
CA ASN A 199 -32.92 -40.70 2.71
C ASN A 199 -33.82 -39.79 3.57
N THR A 200 -33.88 -38.49 3.29
CA THR A 200 -34.96 -37.63 3.79
C THR A 200 -35.93 -37.35 2.65
N PRO A 201 -37.23 -37.67 2.82
CA PRO A 201 -38.23 -37.45 1.78
C PRO A 201 -38.30 -35.95 1.45
N PRO A 202 -38.53 -35.58 0.16
CA PRO A 202 -38.70 -34.19 -0.21
C PRO A 202 -39.88 -33.63 0.58
N SER A 203 -39.65 -32.53 1.29
CA SER A 203 -40.74 -31.76 1.89
C SER A 203 -41.62 -31.21 0.77
N SER A 204 -42.93 -31.43 0.91
CA SER A 204 -44.11 -30.90 0.18
C SER A 204 -43.94 -30.20 -1.18
N PRO A 205 -44.82 -30.48 -2.17
CA PRO A 205 -44.72 -29.94 -3.53
C PRO A 205 -44.85 -28.42 -3.53
N LYS A 206 -43.76 -27.71 -3.80
CA LYS A 206 -43.79 -26.33 -4.27
C LYS A 206 -43.85 -26.37 -5.80
N GLU A 207 -44.60 -25.48 -6.44
CA GLU A 207 -44.61 -25.35 -7.90
C GLU A 207 -43.17 -25.14 -8.41
N HIS A 208 -42.63 -26.14 -9.12
CA HIS A 208 -41.30 -26.05 -9.71
C HIS A 208 -41.36 -25.19 -10.97
N VAL A 209 -40.51 -24.15 -11.04
CA VAL A 209 -40.37 -23.30 -12.24
C VAL A 209 -39.70 -24.08 -13.37
N LEU A 210 -38.87 -25.06 -13.02
CA LEU A 210 -38.29 -26.04 -13.95
C LEU A 210 -39.18 -27.28 -14.05
N ASN A 211 -39.41 -27.76 -15.27
CA ASN A 211 -40.11 -29.03 -15.50
C ASN A 211 -39.34 -30.19 -14.83
N GLU A 212 -40.04 -31.06 -14.10
CA GLU A 212 -39.44 -32.23 -13.44
C GLU A 212 -38.65 -33.14 -14.39
N SER A 213 -39.08 -33.25 -15.64
CA SER A 213 -38.39 -34.04 -16.67
C SER A 213 -37.01 -33.46 -17.02
N ILE A 214 -36.87 -32.14 -17.03
CA ILE A 214 -35.60 -31.45 -17.30
C ILE A 214 -34.66 -31.66 -16.11
N LEU A 215 -35.17 -31.51 -14.88
CA LEU A 215 -34.43 -31.78 -13.66
C LEU A 215 -33.90 -33.23 -13.63
N ARG A 216 -34.75 -34.22 -13.94
CA ARG A 216 -34.31 -35.63 -14.03
C ARG A 216 -33.22 -35.83 -15.08
N ASN A 217 -33.36 -35.23 -16.25
CA ASN A 217 -32.36 -35.35 -17.33
C ASN A 217 -31.01 -34.75 -16.92
N ILE A 218 -31.00 -33.60 -16.25
CA ILE A 218 -29.77 -32.97 -15.76
C ILE A 218 -29.15 -33.81 -14.64
N MET A 219 -29.96 -34.34 -13.72
CA MET A 219 -29.46 -35.19 -12.62
C MET A 219 -29.00 -36.57 -13.08
N SER A 220 -29.51 -37.09 -14.21
CA SER A 220 -29.05 -38.35 -14.82
C SER A 220 -27.73 -38.24 -15.58
N ALA A 221 -27.19 -37.04 -15.75
CA ALA A 221 -25.92 -36.82 -16.41
C ALA A 221 -24.71 -37.28 -15.54
N ASP A 222 -23.56 -37.45 -16.21
CA ASP A 222 -22.31 -37.88 -15.58
C ASP A 222 -21.92 -36.97 -14.40
N GLU A 223 -21.32 -37.54 -13.35
CA GLU A 223 -20.96 -36.78 -12.14
C GLU A 223 -20.08 -35.56 -12.43
N CYS A 224 -19.19 -35.66 -13.43
CA CYS A 224 -18.35 -34.55 -13.87
C CYS A 224 -19.19 -33.36 -14.36
N SER A 225 -20.21 -33.61 -15.18
CA SER A 225 -21.11 -32.57 -15.70
C SER A 225 -21.97 -31.93 -14.61
N VAL A 226 -22.39 -32.70 -13.60
CA VAL A 226 -23.15 -32.19 -12.45
C VAL A 226 -22.27 -31.33 -11.55
N ARG A 227 -21.01 -31.72 -11.37
CA ARG A 227 -20.01 -30.96 -10.62
C ARG A 227 -19.70 -29.62 -11.29
N GLU A 228 -19.55 -29.61 -12.60
CA GLU A 228 -19.37 -28.37 -13.39
C GLU A 228 -20.61 -27.46 -13.34
N LEU A 229 -21.80 -28.03 -13.47
CA LEU A 229 -23.03 -27.26 -13.31
C LEU A 229 -23.10 -26.62 -11.91
N CYS A 230 -22.75 -27.36 -10.86
CA CYS A 230 -22.68 -26.81 -9.51
C CYS A 230 -21.65 -25.67 -9.40
N PHE A 231 -20.46 -25.84 -9.98
CA PHE A 231 -19.45 -24.79 -10.03
C PHE A 231 -19.98 -23.52 -10.72
N GLU A 232 -20.57 -23.65 -11.91
CA GLU A 232 -21.11 -22.52 -12.66
C GLU A 232 -22.28 -21.84 -11.95
N LEU A 233 -23.16 -22.62 -11.29
CA LEU A 233 -24.23 -22.11 -10.43
C LEU A 233 -23.66 -21.30 -9.26
N LEU A 234 -22.68 -21.83 -8.53
CA LEU A 234 -22.07 -21.16 -7.39
C LEU A 234 -21.35 -19.88 -7.79
N CYS A 235 -20.58 -19.88 -8.89
CA CYS A 235 -19.97 -18.66 -9.42
C CYS A 235 -21.03 -17.61 -9.82
N THR A 236 -22.18 -18.06 -10.34
CA THR A 236 -23.29 -17.16 -10.65
C THR A 236 -23.88 -16.57 -9.38
N VAL A 237 -24.10 -17.37 -8.33
CA VAL A 237 -24.58 -16.91 -7.02
C VAL A 237 -23.60 -15.92 -6.39
N GLN A 238 -22.31 -16.25 -6.35
CA GLN A 238 -21.24 -15.38 -5.84
C GLN A 238 -21.27 -14.02 -6.55
N HIS A 239 -21.28 -14.03 -7.88
CA HIS A 239 -21.32 -12.79 -8.65
C HIS A 239 -22.62 -12.00 -8.40
N LEU A 240 -23.78 -12.66 -8.34
CA LEU A 240 -25.04 -12.00 -8.03
C LEU A 240 -25.02 -11.33 -6.64
N PHE A 241 -24.42 -11.98 -5.63
CA PHE A 241 -24.30 -11.39 -4.30
C PHE A 241 -23.43 -10.15 -4.25
N SER A 242 -22.47 -10.00 -5.16
CA SER A 242 -21.58 -8.84 -5.20
C SER A 242 -22.31 -7.51 -5.49
N TRP A 243 -23.50 -7.53 -6.10
CA TRP A 243 -24.19 -6.32 -6.56
C TRP A 243 -25.70 -6.24 -6.25
N VAL A 244 -26.42 -7.35 -6.17
CA VAL A 244 -27.88 -7.38 -5.97
C VAL A 244 -28.27 -6.84 -4.59
N GLU A 245 -29.49 -6.29 -4.46
CA GLU A 245 -30.08 -5.94 -3.17
C GLU A 245 -30.50 -7.21 -2.41
N LEU A 246 -29.67 -7.65 -1.46
CA LEU A 246 -29.76 -8.98 -0.84
C LEU A 246 -31.02 -9.22 0.03
N SER A 247 -31.72 -8.16 0.46
CA SER A 247 -32.87 -8.21 1.39
C SER A 247 -34.04 -9.07 0.89
N GLY A 248 -34.21 -9.19 -0.43
CA GLY A 248 -35.31 -9.95 -1.05
C GLY A 248 -34.96 -11.34 -1.58
N TYR A 249 -33.67 -11.68 -1.72
CA TYR A 249 -33.22 -12.86 -2.48
C TYR A 249 -32.51 -13.93 -1.64
N VAL A 250 -31.91 -13.55 -0.50
CA VAL A 250 -31.21 -14.50 0.36
C VAL A 250 -32.21 -15.22 1.27
N SER A 251 -32.57 -16.45 0.91
CA SER A 251 -33.42 -17.31 1.74
C SER A 251 -32.60 -18.17 2.70
N SER A 252 -33.21 -18.60 3.82
CA SER A 252 -32.60 -19.56 4.75
C SER A 252 -32.31 -20.91 4.09
N GLU A 253 -33.13 -21.31 3.11
CA GLU A 253 -32.96 -22.51 2.30
C GLU A 253 -31.66 -22.43 1.46
N LEU A 254 -31.46 -21.34 0.73
CA LEU A 254 -30.24 -21.12 -0.06
C LEU A 254 -28.99 -21.10 0.82
N LEU A 255 -29.03 -20.41 1.97
CA LEU A 255 -27.90 -20.39 2.90
C LEU A 255 -27.55 -21.78 3.43
N ASN A 256 -28.55 -22.58 3.81
CA ASN A 256 -28.30 -23.94 4.29
C ASN A 256 -27.65 -24.81 3.21
N ILE A 257 -28.07 -24.66 1.95
CA ILE A 257 -27.46 -25.37 0.81
C ILE A 257 -26.02 -24.92 0.60
N LEU A 258 -25.75 -23.61 0.64
CA LEU A 258 -24.40 -23.07 0.48
C LEU A 258 -23.45 -23.56 1.59
N PHE A 259 -23.89 -23.55 2.85
CA PHE A 259 -23.07 -24.07 3.97
C PHE A 259 -22.87 -25.59 3.89
N ALA A 260 -23.83 -26.35 3.37
CA ALA A 260 -23.66 -27.77 3.13
C ALA A 260 -22.63 -28.03 2.01
N LEU A 261 -22.68 -27.26 0.92
CA LEU A 261 -21.71 -27.35 -0.18
C LEU A 261 -20.30 -26.85 0.21
N ALA A 262 -20.24 -25.90 1.14
CA ALA A 262 -18.99 -25.41 1.72
C ALA A 262 -18.30 -26.48 2.59
N ASP A 263 -19.01 -27.49 3.07
CA ASP A 263 -18.44 -28.52 3.93
C ASP A 263 -17.66 -29.57 3.12
N VAL A 264 -16.33 -29.44 3.13
CA VAL A 264 -15.39 -30.36 2.45
C VAL A 264 -15.51 -31.81 2.96
N THR A 265 -15.99 -32.01 4.19
CA THR A 265 -16.09 -33.33 4.82
C THR A 265 -17.12 -34.25 4.14
N LEU A 266 -17.98 -33.69 3.28
CA LEU A 266 -18.98 -34.42 2.49
C LEU A 266 -18.43 -35.00 1.16
N GLN A 267 -17.10 -35.14 1.01
CA GLN A 267 -16.43 -35.68 -0.18
C GLN A 267 -16.70 -34.90 -1.48
N HIS A 268 -17.03 -33.62 -1.36
CA HIS A 268 -17.19 -32.73 -2.50
C HIS A 268 -15.81 -32.31 -3.05
N SER A 269 -15.74 -31.96 -4.33
CA SER A 269 -14.52 -31.35 -4.86
C SER A 269 -14.23 -30.05 -4.12
N GLU A 270 -13.04 -29.92 -3.59
CA GLU A 270 -12.57 -28.76 -2.83
C GLU A 270 -12.86 -27.41 -3.49
N THR A 271 -12.73 -27.34 -4.83
CA THR A 271 -13.06 -26.15 -5.62
C THR A 271 -14.50 -25.68 -5.46
N ILE A 272 -15.46 -26.60 -5.32
CA ILE A 272 -16.88 -26.27 -5.07
C ILE A 272 -17.01 -25.66 -3.67
N SER A 273 -16.35 -26.26 -2.67
CA SER A 273 -16.41 -25.78 -1.30
C SER A 273 -15.79 -24.38 -1.16
N ILE A 274 -14.67 -24.10 -1.83
CA ILE A 274 -14.04 -22.77 -1.86
C ILE A 274 -14.96 -21.74 -2.53
N VAL A 275 -15.60 -22.06 -3.66
CA VAL A 275 -16.53 -21.13 -4.32
C VAL A 275 -17.79 -20.92 -3.47
N ALA A 276 -18.29 -21.96 -2.79
CA ALA A 276 -19.41 -21.83 -1.87
C ALA A 276 -19.06 -20.92 -0.67
N LEU A 277 -17.88 -21.09 -0.06
CA LEU A 277 -17.37 -20.19 0.97
C LEU A 277 -17.22 -18.76 0.46
N SER A 278 -16.71 -18.59 -0.77
CA SER A 278 -16.57 -17.27 -1.39
C SER A 278 -17.93 -16.61 -1.60
N ALA A 279 -18.93 -17.36 -2.07
CA ALA A 279 -20.30 -16.85 -2.19
C ALA A 279 -20.88 -16.42 -0.84
N ILE A 280 -20.66 -17.20 0.23
CA ILE A 280 -21.12 -16.82 1.58
C ILE A 280 -20.38 -15.57 2.09
N THR A 281 -19.07 -15.46 1.81
CA THR A 281 -18.25 -14.32 2.22
C THR A 281 -18.70 -13.02 1.53
N GLU A 282 -19.10 -13.09 0.26
CA GLU A 282 -19.70 -11.94 -0.46
C GLU A 282 -20.97 -11.39 0.22
N ILE A 283 -21.81 -12.27 0.79
CA ILE A 283 -23.00 -11.85 1.56
C ILE A 283 -22.58 -11.00 2.75
N LEU A 284 -21.50 -11.40 3.43
CA LEU A 284 -20.96 -10.67 4.57
C LEU A 284 -20.42 -9.31 4.11
N TYR A 285 -19.56 -9.24 3.09
CA TYR A 285 -18.98 -7.95 2.62
C TYR A 285 -20.00 -6.82 2.41
N ARG A 286 -21.25 -7.14 2.04
CA ARG A 286 -22.35 -6.18 1.81
C ARG A 286 -23.06 -5.67 3.07
N LYS A 287 -22.62 -6.05 4.29
CA LYS A 287 -23.19 -5.63 5.60
C LYS A 287 -24.70 -5.89 5.75
N CYS A 288 -25.21 -6.97 5.17
CA CYS A 288 -26.65 -7.24 5.15
C CYS A 288 -27.23 -7.50 6.54
N ALA A 289 -28.27 -6.75 6.91
CA ALA A 289 -28.91 -6.84 8.23
C ALA A 289 -30.42 -7.02 8.07
N PHE A 290 -30.88 -8.25 7.91
CA PHE A 290 -32.29 -8.59 8.12
C PHE A 290 -32.44 -9.48 9.35
N ALA A 291 -33.62 -9.44 9.97
CA ALA A 291 -33.88 -10.07 11.26
C ALA A 291 -33.59 -11.58 11.22
N GLY A 292 -32.79 -12.07 12.17
CA GLY A 292 -32.45 -13.50 12.30
C GLY A 292 -31.35 -14.03 11.37
N LEU A 293 -30.80 -13.21 10.45
CA LEU A 293 -29.64 -13.64 9.65
C LEU A 293 -28.38 -13.88 10.50
N PRO A 294 -28.00 -12.99 11.44
CA PRO A 294 -26.77 -13.17 12.23
C PRO A 294 -26.78 -14.46 13.05
N THR A 295 -27.92 -14.83 13.66
CA THR A 295 -28.07 -16.07 14.44
C THR A 295 -27.94 -17.31 13.56
N LEU A 296 -28.57 -17.29 12.38
CA LEU A 296 -28.48 -18.39 11.42
C LEU A 296 -27.05 -18.55 10.90
N LEU A 297 -26.39 -17.46 10.50
CA LEU A 297 -24.99 -17.47 10.08
C LEU A 297 -24.08 -17.97 11.20
N CYS A 298 -24.26 -17.48 12.43
CA CYS A 298 -23.50 -17.92 13.59
C CYS A 298 -23.65 -19.43 13.82
N GLY A 299 -24.89 -19.95 13.81
CA GLY A 299 -25.16 -21.36 14.00
C GLY A 299 -24.52 -22.23 12.91
N GLN A 300 -24.51 -21.78 11.66
CA GLN A 300 -23.89 -22.52 10.56
C GLN A 300 -22.35 -22.44 10.58
N ILE A 301 -21.77 -21.28 10.90
CA ILE A 301 -20.33 -21.12 11.07
C ILE A 301 -19.83 -21.99 12.23
N MET A 302 -20.52 -21.99 13.38
CA MET A 302 -20.18 -22.86 14.50
C MET A 302 -20.25 -24.34 14.12
N ARG A 303 -21.26 -24.75 13.33
CA ARG A 303 -21.34 -26.13 12.81
C ARG A 303 -20.19 -26.48 11.88
N LEU A 304 -19.81 -25.56 10.98
CA LEU A 304 -18.67 -25.73 10.09
C LEU A 304 -17.38 -25.93 10.90
N ILE A 305 -17.10 -25.04 11.87
CA ILE A 305 -15.93 -25.14 12.75
C ILE A 305 -15.95 -26.44 13.57
N CYS A 306 -17.10 -26.81 14.15
CA CYS A 306 -17.26 -28.09 14.87
C CYS A 306 -16.88 -29.29 14.01
N ARG A 307 -17.30 -29.33 12.74
CA ARG A 307 -17.01 -30.43 11.83
C ARG A 307 -15.53 -30.48 11.46
N LEU A 308 -14.93 -29.34 11.14
CA LEU A 308 -13.49 -29.24 10.87
C LEU A 308 -12.64 -29.70 12.05
N ASN A 309 -13.03 -29.30 13.27
CA ASN A 309 -12.38 -29.75 14.50
C ASN A 309 -12.52 -31.27 14.71
N TYR A 310 -13.67 -31.86 14.35
CA TYR A 310 -13.91 -33.29 14.49
C TYR A 310 -13.10 -34.12 13.49
N THR A 311 -13.03 -33.70 12.22
CA THR A 311 -12.32 -34.45 11.17
C THR A 311 -10.81 -34.51 11.41
N ASN A 312 -10.23 -33.43 11.95
CA ASN A 312 -8.82 -33.40 12.31
C ASN A 312 -8.49 -34.39 13.45
N ASN A 313 -9.44 -34.64 14.38
CA ASN A 313 -9.23 -35.53 15.51
C ASN A 313 -9.33 -37.03 15.17
N GLN A 314 -10.02 -37.40 14.08
CA GLN A 314 -10.23 -38.81 13.72
C GLN A 314 -9.27 -39.36 12.67
N THR A 315 -8.57 -38.50 11.95
CA THR A 315 -7.72 -38.91 10.83
C THR A 315 -6.24 -38.74 11.17
N ASN A 316 -5.60 -39.81 11.64
CA ASN A 316 -4.14 -39.92 11.58
C ASN A 316 -3.62 -40.05 10.12
N ASP A 317 -4.53 -40.22 9.15
CA ASP A 317 -4.28 -40.24 7.72
C ASP A 317 -5.06 -39.10 7.03
N HIS A 318 -4.34 -38.07 6.61
CA HIS A 318 -4.76 -36.93 5.80
C HIS A 318 -6.07 -37.11 4.99
N ILE A 319 -7.20 -36.62 5.50
CA ILE A 319 -8.02 -35.75 4.66
C ILE A 319 -7.26 -34.43 4.67
N GLY A 320 -6.29 -34.29 3.78
CA GLY A 320 -5.45 -33.08 3.69
C GLY A 320 -6.34 -31.91 3.34
N LEU A 321 -6.87 -31.21 4.36
CA LEU A 321 -7.43 -29.89 4.18
C LEU A 321 -6.31 -29.04 3.60
N THR A 322 -6.53 -28.49 2.41
CA THR A 322 -5.56 -27.63 1.78
C THR A 322 -5.54 -26.28 2.48
N ASP A 323 -4.39 -25.62 2.42
CA ASP A 323 -4.24 -24.25 2.94
C ASP A 323 -5.28 -23.30 2.31
N SER A 324 -5.54 -23.43 1.00
CA SER A 324 -6.49 -22.55 0.29
C SER A 324 -7.93 -22.61 0.83
N TYR A 325 -8.39 -23.78 1.29
CA TYR A 325 -9.70 -23.89 1.92
C TYR A 325 -9.69 -23.29 3.33
N LEU A 326 -8.63 -23.54 4.11
CA LEU A 326 -8.47 -23.00 5.45
C LEU A 326 -8.35 -21.47 5.45
N GLU A 327 -7.64 -20.89 4.49
CA GLU A 327 -7.57 -19.45 4.26
C GLU A 327 -8.96 -18.86 4.02
N LYS A 328 -9.73 -19.46 3.11
CA LYS A 328 -11.08 -18.97 2.79
C LYS A 328 -12.05 -19.11 3.96
N THR A 329 -11.94 -20.19 4.74
CA THR A 329 -12.73 -20.32 5.98
C THR A 329 -12.33 -19.29 7.04
N THR A 330 -11.04 -18.98 7.17
CA THR A 330 -10.54 -17.94 8.07
C THR A 330 -11.03 -16.55 7.65
N GLU A 331 -11.02 -16.24 6.36
CA GLU A 331 -11.57 -15.00 5.79
C GLU A 331 -13.08 -14.86 6.09
N LEU A 332 -13.85 -15.94 5.92
CA LEU A 332 -15.27 -15.97 6.27
C LEU A 332 -15.49 -15.65 7.74
N ILE A 333 -14.74 -16.30 8.65
CA ILE A 333 -14.85 -16.08 10.10
C ILE A 333 -14.47 -14.64 10.45
N LYS A 334 -13.37 -14.12 9.89
CA LYS A 334 -12.91 -12.75 10.10
C LYS A 334 -13.98 -11.74 9.69
N THR A 335 -14.51 -11.87 8.49
CA THR A 335 -15.54 -10.96 7.95
C THR A 335 -16.82 -11.03 8.79
N PHE A 336 -17.23 -12.22 9.22
CA PHE A 336 -18.37 -12.41 10.11
C PHE A 336 -18.18 -11.71 11.45
N VAL A 337 -17.00 -11.88 12.07
CA VAL A 337 -16.69 -11.27 13.36
C VAL A 337 -16.72 -9.75 13.28
N ILE A 338 -16.08 -9.16 12.26
CA ILE A 338 -16.02 -7.70 12.07
C ILE A 338 -17.42 -7.08 11.96
N GLN A 339 -18.35 -7.76 11.30
CA GLN A 339 -19.62 -7.16 10.91
C GLN A 339 -20.80 -7.52 11.81
N HIS A 340 -20.81 -8.72 12.39
CA HIS A 340 -21.99 -9.27 13.07
C HIS A 340 -21.78 -9.62 14.53
N TYR A 341 -20.54 -9.77 15.01
CA TYR A 341 -20.27 -10.21 16.39
C TYR A 341 -20.84 -9.26 17.44
N SER A 342 -20.65 -7.94 17.27
CA SER A 342 -21.17 -6.93 18.20
C SER A 342 -22.70 -6.97 18.38
N ARG A 343 -23.44 -7.33 17.32
CA ARG A 343 -24.90 -7.48 17.38
C ARG A 343 -25.28 -8.76 18.13
N LEU A 344 -24.55 -9.86 17.91
CA LEU A 344 -24.81 -11.14 18.57
C LEU A 344 -24.60 -11.07 20.08
N LEU A 345 -23.65 -10.26 20.56
CA LEU A 345 -23.45 -10.03 21.99
C LEU A 345 -24.69 -9.42 22.68
N SER A 346 -25.57 -8.74 21.94
CA SER A 346 -26.82 -8.18 22.48
C SER A 346 -27.96 -9.20 22.58
N GLU A 347 -27.81 -10.39 22.00
CA GLU A 347 -28.84 -11.42 21.97
C GLU A 347 -28.67 -12.43 23.10
N THR A 348 -29.76 -12.73 23.81
CA THR A 348 -29.73 -13.63 25.00
C THR A 348 -29.49 -15.10 24.68
N THR A 349 -29.67 -15.51 23.42
CA THR A 349 -29.51 -16.90 22.96
C THR A 349 -28.08 -17.26 22.58
N PHE A 350 -27.20 -16.27 22.44
CA PHE A 350 -25.84 -16.49 21.97
C PHE A 350 -24.88 -16.81 23.13
N ASP A 351 -24.29 -18.01 23.10
CA ASP A 351 -23.23 -18.39 24.03
C ASP A 351 -21.86 -18.04 23.44
N SER A 352 -21.31 -16.89 23.86
CA SER A 352 -20.00 -16.43 23.41
C SER A 352 -18.86 -17.33 23.90
N LEU A 353 -18.98 -18.00 25.05
CA LEU A 353 -17.94 -18.93 25.53
C LEU A 353 -17.86 -20.15 24.62
N GLN A 354 -18.99 -20.69 24.18
CA GLN A 354 -19.02 -21.82 23.25
C GLN A 354 -18.35 -21.43 21.92
N PHE A 355 -18.67 -20.27 21.35
CA PHE A 355 -18.04 -19.79 20.12
C PHE A 355 -16.52 -19.64 20.27
N MET A 356 -16.05 -19.03 21.36
CA MET A 356 -14.63 -18.86 21.66
C MET A 356 -13.92 -20.21 21.82
N SER A 357 -14.55 -21.20 22.45
CA SER A 357 -13.97 -22.53 22.61
C SER A 357 -13.76 -23.24 21.27
N LEU A 358 -14.71 -23.11 20.33
CA LEU A 358 -14.61 -23.68 19.00
C LEU A 358 -13.52 -23.00 18.18
N LEU A 359 -13.45 -21.67 18.26
CA LEU A 359 -12.41 -20.88 17.60
C LEU A 359 -11.03 -21.20 18.17
N PHE A 360 -10.92 -21.47 19.48
CA PHE A 360 -9.67 -21.86 20.13
C PHE A 360 -9.13 -23.17 19.56
N HIS A 361 -9.99 -24.20 19.45
CA HIS A 361 -9.60 -25.46 18.83
C HIS A 361 -9.24 -25.28 17.35
N TYR A 362 -10.00 -24.47 16.61
CA TYR A 362 -9.69 -24.17 15.20
C TYR A 362 -8.32 -23.50 15.04
N THR A 363 -8.03 -22.50 15.87
CA THR A 363 -6.77 -21.73 15.80
C THR A 363 -5.55 -22.58 16.19
N PHE A 364 -5.62 -23.28 17.33
CA PHE A 364 -4.44 -23.90 17.94
C PHE A 364 -4.29 -25.41 17.63
N VAL A 365 -5.33 -26.06 17.09
CA VAL A 365 -5.30 -27.48 16.73
C VAL A 365 -5.38 -27.69 15.22
N VAL A 366 -6.33 -27.04 14.53
CA VAL A 366 -6.51 -27.22 13.08
C VAL A 366 -5.46 -26.44 12.28
N ASN A 367 -5.32 -25.15 12.56
CA ASN A 367 -4.43 -24.27 11.78
C ASN A 367 -2.96 -24.28 12.26
N LYS A 368 -2.58 -25.21 13.14
CA LYS A 368 -1.22 -25.27 13.70
C LYS A 368 -0.12 -25.47 12.66
N GLN A 369 -0.45 -25.98 11.48
CA GLN A 369 0.52 -26.34 10.44
C GLN A 369 0.61 -25.33 9.29
N SER A 370 -0.26 -24.32 9.26
CA SER A 370 -0.35 -23.33 8.19
C SER A 370 -0.09 -21.94 8.75
N VAL A 371 0.97 -21.27 8.29
CA VAL A 371 1.38 -19.95 8.81
C VAL A 371 0.30 -18.92 8.54
N ASP A 372 -0.15 -18.80 7.29
CA ASP A 372 -1.12 -17.77 6.87
C ASP A 372 -2.48 -17.94 7.56
N CYS A 373 -2.95 -19.18 7.69
CA CYS A 373 -4.22 -19.45 8.37
C CYS A 373 -4.14 -19.16 9.87
N TYR A 374 -3.02 -19.51 10.52
CA TYR A 374 -2.80 -19.20 11.94
C TYR A 374 -2.79 -17.69 12.17
N MET A 375 -2.04 -16.97 11.33
CA MET A 375 -1.93 -15.51 11.35
C MET A 375 -3.31 -14.85 11.17
N GLY A 376 -4.06 -15.25 10.14
CA GLY A 376 -5.43 -14.78 9.94
C GLY A 376 -6.34 -15.04 11.15
N CYS A 377 -6.18 -16.16 11.86
CA CYS A 377 -6.93 -16.44 13.09
C CYS A 377 -6.53 -15.51 14.25
N LEU A 378 -5.25 -15.18 14.42
CA LEU A 378 -4.80 -14.24 15.45
C LEU A 378 -5.41 -12.84 15.26
N GLU A 379 -5.54 -12.40 14.02
CA GLU A 379 -6.28 -11.18 13.67
C GLU A 379 -7.75 -11.23 14.13
N VAL A 380 -8.42 -12.37 13.93
CA VAL A 380 -9.79 -12.58 14.43
C VAL A 380 -9.84 -12.42 15.94
N TRP A 381 -8.88 -13.00 16.67
CA TRP A 381 -8.80 -12.85 18.13
C TRP A 381 -8.57 -11.39 18.55
N CYS A 382 -7.69 -10.67 17.88
CA CYS A 382 -7.47 -9.24 18.13
C CYS A 382 -8.76 -8.43 17.99
N ILE A 383 -9.59 -8.72 16.98
CA ILE A 383 -10.88 -8.05 16.75
C ILE A 383 -11.92 -8.47 17.82
N LEU A 384 -11.94 -9.75 18.19
CA LEU A 384 -12.84 -10.25 19.24
C LEU A 384 -12.56 -9.62 20.60
N LEU A 385 -11.28 -9.40 20.94
CA LEU A 385 -10.89 -8.72 22.17
C LEU A 385 -11.35 -7.26 22.16
N ASP A 386 -11.26 -6.57 21.02
CA ASP A 386 -11.74 -5.18 20.89
C ASP A 386 -13.26 -5.06 21.12
N PHE A 387 -14.06 -6.04 20.68
CA PHE A 387 -15.51 -6.02 20.95
C PHE A 387 -15.86 -6.36 22.41
N ASN A 388 -15.01 -7.15 23.08
CA ASN A 388 -15.20 -7.58 24.46
C ASN A 388 -14.60 -6.60 25.49
N ILE A 389 -14.22 -5.38 25.09
CA ILE A 389 -13.66 -4.31 25.96
C ILE A 389 -14.52 -3.99 27.21
N ASN A 390 -15.79 -4.40 27.25
CA ASN A 390 -16.67 -4.21 28.41
C ASN A 390 -16.63 -5.33 29.46
N VAL A 391 -15.84 -6.38 29.28
CA VAL A 391 -15.86 -7.55 30.16
C VAL A 391 -14.95 -7.32 31.38
N LYS A 392 -15.47 -6.60 32.37
CA LYS A 392 -15.04 -6.73 33.77
C LYS A 392 -15.57 -8.02 34.43
N ASP A 393 -16.18 -8.92 33.66
CA ASP A 393 -16.60 -10.22 34.16
C ASP A 393 -15.43 -11.21 34.16
N ASP A 394 -15.08 -11.72 35.34
CA ASP A 394 -14.07 -12.77 35.53
C ASP A 394 -14.36 -14.09 34.79
N SER A 395 -15.53 -14.23 34.15
CA SER A 395 -15.97 -15.44 33.44
C SER A 395 -15.08 -15.79 32.24
N PHE A 396 -14.57 -14.79 31.50
CA PHE A 396 -13.72 -15.00 30.31
C PHE A 396 -12.23 -15.03 30.62
N LYS A 397 -11.84 -14.66 31.84
CA LYS A 397 -10.44 -14.53 32.26
C LYS A 397 -9.63 -15.80 31.97
N ASN A 398 -10.15 -16.96 32.37
CA ASN A 398 -9.44 -18.24 32.17
C ASN A 398 -9.32 -18.61 30.68
N ALA A 399 -10.33 -18.30 29.87
CA ALA A 399 -10.29 -18.54 28.43
C ALA A 399 -9.25 -17.64 27.76
N ILE A 400 -9.21 -16.35 28.11
CA ILE A 400 -8.23 -15.39 27.57
C ILE A 400 -6.80 -15.78 27.99
N LEU A 401 -6.59 -16.17 29.24
CA LEU A 401 -5.28 -16.64 29.70
C LEU A 401 -4.85 -17.94 29.01
N SER A 402 -5.79 -18.83 28.67
CA SER A 402 -5.48 -20.04 27.89
C SER A 402 -5.07 -19.75 26.45
N ILE A 403 -5.62 -18.70 25.83
CA ILE A 403 -5.22 -18.23 24.49
C ILE A 403 -3.78 -17.74 24.53
N ALA A 404 -3.44 -16.91 25.52
CA ALA A 404 -2.07 -16.44 25.69
C ALA A 404 -1.09 -17.60 25.95
N ALA A 405 -1.45 -18.56 26.81
CA ALA A 405 -0.61 -19.73 27.08
C ALA A 405 -0.35 -20.58 25.82
N SER A 406 -1.38 -20.80 24.99
CA SER A 406 -1.23 -21.50 23.72
C SER A 406 -0.42 -20.71 22.70
N CYS A 407 -0.54 -19.38 22.68
CA CYS A 407 0.29 -18.51 21.84
C CYS A 407 1.76 -18.58 22.27
N PHE A 408 2.07 -18.56 23.57
CA PHE A 408 3.42 -18.79 24.10
C PHE A 408 3.98 -20.14 23.65
N ASN A 409 3.21 -21.21 23.77
CA ASN A 409 3.62 -22.55 23.28
C ASN A 409 3.81 -22.59 21.76
N ASN A 410 3.18 -21.68 21.01
CA ASN A 410 3.32 -21.62 19.56
C ASN A 410 4.53 -20.81 19.09
N ILE A 411 5.05 -19.90 19.89
CA ILE A 411 6.26 -19.12 19.57
C ILE A 411 7.55 -19.76 20.08
N THR A 412 7.47 -20.76 20.97
CA THR A 412 8.63 -21.46 21.52
C THR A 412 8.96 -22.76 20.76
N PHE A 413 10.22 -22.91 20.35
CA PHE A 413 10.82 -24.10 19.76
C PHE A 413 10.76 -25.31 20.68
N SER A 414 10.91 -25.14 22.00
CA SER A 414 10.79 -26.24 22.98
C SER A 414 9.46 -27.01 22.90
N SER A 415 8.38 -26.37 22.45
CA SER A 415 7.06 -26.98 22.27
C SER A 415 6.73 -27.28 20.80
N ASN A 416 7.16 -26.45 19.86
CA ASN A 416 6.72 -26.50 18.44
C ASN A 416 7.86 -26.51 17.40
N GLU A 417 9.00 -27.13 17.71
CA GLU A 417 10.18 -27.19 16.81
C GLU A 417 9.86 -27.57 15.35
N LYS A 418 9.07 -28.63 15.14
CA LYS A 418 8.77 -29.15 13.79
C LYS A 418 8.03 -28.16 12.90
N PHE A 419 7.22 -27.27 13.47
CA PHE A 419 6.49 -26.26 12.71
C PHE A 419 7.34 -25.00 12.54
N LEU A 420 7.98 -24.51 13.61
CA LEU A 420 8.76 -23.27 13.56
C LEU A 420 10.02 -23.36 12.67
N SER A 421 10.51 -24.58 12.43
CA SER A 421 11.58 -24.85 11.46
C SER A 421 11.12 -24.81 9.99
N THR A 422 9.82 -24.83 9.71
CA THR A 422 9.28 -24.74 8.34
C THR A 422 9.06 -23.31 7.86
N ILE A 423 9.08 -22.33 8.77
CA ILE A 423 8.84 -20.92 8.46
C ILE A 423 10.10 -20.32 7.83
N ASP A 424 9.92 -19.57 6.74
CA ASP A 424 11.00 -18.90 6.06
C ASP A 424 11.59 -17.76 6.92
N LYS A 425 12.91 -17.73 7.00
CA LYS A 425 13.69 -16.73 7.75
C LYS A 425 14.56 -15.87 6.83
N GLU A 426 14.72 -16.24 5.56
CA GLU A 426 15.71 -15.67 4.65
C GLU A 426 15.09 -14.75 3.60
N THR A 427 13.91 -15.08 3.07
CA THR A 427 13.24 -14.20 2.11
C THR A 427 12.71 -12.95 2.80
N LEU A 428 12.95 -11.80 2.18
CA LEU A 428 12.51 -10.49 2.67
C LEU A 428 11.48 -9.93 1.70
N ASP A 429 10.40 -9.41 2.26
CA ASP A 429 9.38 -8.67 1.53
C ASP A 429 9.81 -7.22 1.20
N ASP A 430 8.90 -6.44 0.61
CA ASP A 430 9.12 -5.02 0.26
C ASP A 430 9.45 -4.15 1.50
N ASP A 431 9.07 -4.59 2.70
CA ASP A 431 9.34 -3.94 3.99
C ASP A 431 10.64 -4.44 4.67
N PHE A 432 11.43 -5.27 3.98
CA PHE A 432 12.63 -5.94 4.50
C PHE A 432 12.36 -6.83 5.72
N GLN A 433 11.19 -7.46 5.79
CA GLN A 433 10.79 -8.40 6.85
C GLN A 433 10.62 -9.81 6.27
N SER A 434 10.97 -10.82 7.07
CA SER A 434 10.73 -12.23 6.72
C SER A 434 9.43 -12.76 7.31
N ASP A 435 8.93 -13.87 6.77
CA ASP A 435 7.71 -14.56 7.27
C ASP A 435 7.81 -14.87 8.77
N TRP A 436 8.99 -15.26 9.24
CA TRP A 436 9.29 -15.42 10.66
C TRP A 436 9.03 -14.15 11.48
N GLN A 437 9.43 -12.99 10.97
CA GLN A 437 9.22 -11.72 11.65
C GLN A 437 7.75 -11.32 11.68
N HIS A 438 7.02 -11.53 10.59
CA HIS A 438 5.57 -11.33 10.55
C HIS A 438 4.88 -12.25 11.56
N TYR A 439 5.22 -13.55 11.55
CA TYR A 439 4.68 -14.54 12.48
C TYR A 439 4.82 -14.13 13.95
N LEU A 440 6.02 -13.71 14.34
CA LEU A 440 6.27 -13.24 15.70
C LEU A 440 5.53 -11.93 15.99
N LYS A 441 5.52 -10.96 15.06
CA LYS A 441 4.90 -9.64 15.25
C LYS A 441 3.40 -9.77 15.54
N GLN A 442 2.68 -10.57 14.77
CA GLN A 442 1.24 -10.76 14.95
C GLN A 442 0.92 -11.57 16.22
N SER A 443 1.75 -12.58 16.55
CA SER A 443 1.66 -13.30 17.82
C SER A 443 1.86 -12.34 19.01
N PHE A 444 2.86 -11.46 18.94
CA PHE A 444 3.10 -10.46 19.97
C PHE A 444 2.02 -9.39 20.05
N GLU A 445 1.39 -9.02 18.94
CA GLU A 445 0.26 -8.09 18.93
C GLU A 445 -0.93 -8.65 19.73
N LEU A 446 -1.29 -9.93 19.51
CA LEU A 446 -2.33 -10.58 20.29
C LEU A 446 -1.97 -10.64 21.79
N ILE A 447 -0.74 -11.04 22.12
CA ILE A 447 -0.27 -11.07 23.52
C ILE A 447 -0.31 -9.66 24.14
N SER A 448 0.07 -8.62 23.39
CA SER A 448 0.06 -7.23 23.84
C SER A 448 -1.37 -6.78 24.14
N LYS A 449 -2.33 -7.04 23.24
CA LYS A 449 -3.76 -6.76 23.50
C LYS A 449 -4.28 -7.48 24.74
N ILE A 450 -3.91 -8.74 24.95
CA ILE A 450 -4.29 -9.48 26.17
C ILE A 450 -3.64 -8.87 27.43
N THR A 451 -2.41 -8.36 27.30
CA THR A 451 -1.66 -7.73 28.40
C THR A 451 -2.31 -6.45 28.89
N GLU A 452 -3.01 -5.69 28.03
CA GLU A 452 -3.79 -4.51 28.44
C GLU A 452 -4.86 -4.86 29.49
N PHE A 453 -5.42 -6.07 29.44
CA PHE A 453 -6.43 -6.54 30.40
C PHE A 453 -5.83 -7.21 31.64
N TYR A 454 -4.79 -8.05 31.46
CA TYR A 454 -4.21 -8.88 32.52
C TYR A 454 -2.68 -8.77 32.59
N PRO A 455 -2.12 -7.58 32.86
CA PRO A 455 -0.69 -7.32 32.69
C PRO A 455 0.19 -8.18 33.60
N TYR A 456 -0.20 -8.37 34.86
CA TYR A 456 0.56 -9.18 35.81
C TYR A 456 0.63 -10.65 35.41
N GLN A 457 -0.51 -11.27 35.05
CA GLN A 457 -0.57 -12.69 34.72
C GLN A 457 0.22 -13.02 33.44
N ILE A 458 0.10 -12.19 32.41
CA ILE A 458 0.84 -12.38 31.16
C ILE A 458 2.33 -12.16 31.37
N LEU A 459 2.73 -11.12 32.11
CA LEU A 459 4.13 -10.88 32.43
C LEU A 459 4.72 -12.05 33.24
N SER A 460 4.01 -12.57 34.25
CA SER A 460 4.47 -13.74 35.02
C SER A 460 4.65 -14.99 34.13
N MET A 461 3.73 -15.20 33.19
CA MET A 461 3.77 -16.34 32.26
C MET A 461 4.95 -16.28 31.29
N ALA A 462 5.40 -15.08 30.90
CA ALA A 462 6.59 -14.92 30.07
C ALA A 462 7.90 -14.96 30.88
N VAL A 463 7.92 -14.33 32.06
CA VAL A 463 9.15 -14.15 32.87
C VAL A 463 9.61 -15.46 33.54
N GLU A 464 8.70 -16.33 33.97
CA GLU A 464 9.07 -17.59 34.62
C GLU A 464 9.85 -18.54 33.69
N PRO A 465 9.37 -18.89 32.48
CA PRO A 465 10.16 -19.67 31.51
C PRO A 465 11.45 -18.97 31.11
N TRP A 466 11.39 -17.67 30.85
CA TRP A 466 12.57 -16.87 30.46
C TRP A 466 13.68 -16.93 31.52
N LYS A 467 13.34 -16.80 32.80
CA LYS A 467 14.29 -16.92 33.92
C LYS A 467 14.94 -18.31 33.99
N ASN A 468 14.16 -19.37 33.74
CA ASN A 468 14.69 -20.74 33.73
C ASN A 468 15.69 -20.93 32.58
N LEU A 469 15.37 -20.43 31.38
CA LEU A 469 16.28 -20.47 30.23
C LEU A 469 17.54 -19.65 30.47
N LEU A 470 17.46 -18.49 31.13
CA LEU A 470 18.63 -17.71 31.53
C LEU A 470 19.57 -18.46 32.47
N ASN A 471 19.02 -19.22 33.41
CA ASN A 471 19.83 -20.04 34.32
C ASN A 471 20.57 -21.15 33.55
N ILE A 472 19.94 -21.72 32.52
CA ILE A 472 20.58 -22.71 31.63
C ILE A 472 21.64 -22.04 30.75
N TYR A 473 21.35 -20.85 30.22
CA TYR A 473 22.32 -20.04 29.45
C TYR A 473 23.58 -19.74 30.27
N ALA A 474 23.43 -19.44 31.56
CA ALA A 474 24.56 -19.23 32.48
C ALA A 474 25.39 -20.51 32.76
N GLN A 475 24.89 -21.69 32.40
CA GLN A 475 25.61 -22.97 32.53
C GLN A 475 26.43 -23.32 31.28
N ILE A 476 26.25 -22.61 30.16
CA ILE A 476 26.96 -22.88 28.89
C ILE A 476 28.49 -22.77 29.06
N ASN A 477 29.00 -21.96 30.00
CA ASN A 477 30.43 -21.88 30.30
C ASN A 477 31.06 -23.19 30.77
N ASN A 478 30.30 -24.12 31.35
CA ASN A 478 30.82 -25.44 31.71
C ASN A 478 31.25 -26.26 30.47
N ALA A 479 30.75 -25.89 29.29
CA ALA A 479 31.10 -26.51 28.01
C ALA A 479 32.15 -25.73 27.19
N ILE A 480 32.71 -24.63 27.74
CA ILE A 480 33.76 -23.83 27.10
C ILE A 480 35.13 -24.45 27.38
N SER A 481 35.90 -24.74 26.33
CA SER A 481 37.29 -25.21 26.46
C SER A 481 38.24 -24.07 26.83
N ALA A 482 39.45 -24.40 27.33
CA ALA A 482 40.49 -23.42 27.66
C ALA A 482 40.89 -22.51 26.48
N ASP A 483 40.62 -22.94 25.24
CA ASP A 483 40.90 -22.22 23.98
C ASP A 483 39.71 -21.38 23.47
N LYS A 484 38.70 -21.10 24.31
CA LYS A 484 37.46 -20.38 23.94
C LYS A 484 36.69 -21.03 22.77
N GLN A 485 36.69 -22.36 22.71
CA GLN A 485 35.85 -23.13 21.79
C GLN A 485 34.65 -23.73 22.52
N LEU A 486 33.45 -23.62 21.93
CA LEU A 486 32.27 -24.33 22.40
C LEU A 486 32.28 -25.75 21.83
N ASN A 487 32.61 -26.72 22.67
CA ASN A 487 32.57 -28.14 22.30
C ASN A 487 31.22 -28.74 22.70
N ILE A 488 30.22 -28.52 21.86
CA ILE A 488 28.88 -29.12 22.04
C ILE A 488 28.83 -30.42 21.24
N GLN A 489 28.36 -31.51 21.86
CA GLN A 489 28.15 -32.79 21.15
C GLN A 489 27.06 -32.61 20.08
N GLU A 490 27.22 -33.24 18.91
CA GLU A 490 26.26 -33.11 17.79
C GLU A 490 24.81 -33.42 18.18
N THR A 491 24.60 -34.29 19.18
CA THR A 491 23.27 -34.64 19.73
C THR A 491 22.64 -33.54 20.57
N GLU A 492 23.44 -32.63 21.14
CA GLU A 492 23.00 -31.55 22.03
C GLU A 492 22.88 -30.20 21.30
N VAL A 493 23.51 -30.06 20.12
CA VAL A 493 23.47 -28.86 19.27
C VAL A 493 22.03 -28.36 19.05
N LYS A 494 21.11 -29.27 18.70
CA LYS A 494 19.70 -28.91 18.44
C LYS A 494 18.99 -28.41 19.69
N ASN A 495 19.20 -29.05 20.83
CA ASN A 495 18.59 -28.63 22.10
C ASN A 495 19.12 -27.26 22.53
N VAL A 496 20.42 -27.02 22.37
CA VAL A 496 21.03 -25.71 22.66
C VAL A 496 20.47 -24.64 21.73
N LEU A 497 20.34 -24.93 20.43
CA LEU A 497 19.73 -24.00 19.47
C LEU A 497 18.29 -23.64 19.84
N ASN A 498 17.46 -24.61 20.20
CA ASN A 498 16.07 -24.37 20.63
C ASN A 498 16.04 -23.48 21.88
N ILE A 499 16.92 -23.72 22.86
CA ILE A 499 17.02 -22.91 24.09
C ILE A 499 17.42 -21.47 23.78
N LEU A 500 18.41 -21.26 22.89
CA LEU A 500 18.87 -19.93 22.51
C LEU A 500 17.79 -19.17 21.72
N GLN A 501 17.08 -19.85 20.83
CA GLN A 501 15.98 -19.28 20.07
C GLN A 501 14.81 -18.91 20.98
N ASP A 502 14.40 -19.79 21.90
CA ASP A 502 13.35 -19.50 22.89
C ASP A 502 13.71 -18.35 23.81
N LEU A 503 14.97 -18.26 24.23
CA LEU A 503 15.45 -17.14 25.03
C LEU A 503 15.37 -15.83 24.24
N SER A 504 15.69 -15.84 22.95
CA SER A 504 15.59 -14.66 22.09
C SER A 504 14.13 -14.22 21.85
N THR A 505 13.23 -15.15 21.54
CA THR A 505 11.81 -14.86 21.27
C THR A 505 11.09 -14.37 22.53
N LEU A 506 11.33 -14.99 23.69
CA LEU A 506 10.77 -14.53 24.96
C LEU A 506 11.34 -13.17 25.38
N SER A 507 12.64 -12.93 25.15
CA SER A 507 13.23 -11.61 25.42
C SER A 507 12.60 -10.51 24.54
N GLN A 508 12.35 -10.83 23.27
CA GLN A 508 11.65 -9.92 22.34
C GLN A 508 10.20 -9.66 22.78
N CYS A 509 9.48 -10.70 23.22
CA CYS A 509 8.12 -10.58 23.75
C CYS A 509 8.09 -9.64 24.98
N ILE A 510 8.92 -9.92 25.99
CA ILE A 510 9.02 -9.10 27.21
C ILE A 510 9.41 -7.65 26.90
N SER A 511 10.23 -7.42 25.87
CA SER A 511 10.59 -6.09 25.40
C SER A 511 9.40 -5.34 24.78
N ARG A 512 8.56 -6.01 23.99
CA ARG A 512 7.35 -5.39 23.38
C ARG A 512 6.30 -5.02 24.43
N LEU A 513 6.14 -5.86 25.46
CA LEU A 513 5.22 -5.61 26.57
C LEU A 513 5.62 -4.42 27.46
N ALA A 514 6.85 -3.92 27.34
CA ALA A 514 7.35 -2.86 28.21
C ALA A 514 6.48 -1.59 28.18
N SER A 515 5.97 -1.19 27.01
CA SER A 515 5.13 0.02 26.86
C SER A 515 3.88 -0.02 27.76
N ILE A 516 3.12 -1.11 27.69
CA ILE A 516 1.90 -1.36 28.48
C ILE A 516 2.23 -1.47 29.98
N VAL A 517 3.35 -2.12 30.30
CA VAL A 517 3.82 -2.30 31.68
C VAL A 517 4.26 -0.96 32.31
N ILE A 518 4.83 -0.04 31.53
CA ILE A 518 5.19 1.30 32.00
C ILE A 518 3.95 2.12 32.34
N GLU A 519 2.86 1.98 31.57
CA GLU A 519 1.59 2.67 31.85
C GLU A 519 0.92 2.15 33.14
N SER A 520 1.09 0.87 33.48
CA SER A 520 0.52 0.20 34.66
C SER A 520 1.43 0.22 35.90
N SER A 521 2.30 1.23 36.01
CA SER A 521 3.38 1.29 37.01
C SER A 521 2.95 1.38 38.50
N ASP A 522 1.67 1.58 38.80
CA ASP A 522 1.16 1.73 40.17
C ASP A 522 1.09 0.40 40.96
N ASP A 523 1.04 -0.75 40.28
CA ASP A 523 0.92 -2.06 40.92
C ASP A 523 2.26 -2.58 41.49
N SER A 524 2.32 -2.82 42.80
CA SER A 524 3.54 -3.27 43.49
C SER A 524 4.10 -4.59 42.97
N ASN A 525 3.23 -5.51 42.54
CA ASN A 525 3.64 -6.82 42.03
C ASN A 525 4.30 -6.70 40.65
N ILE A 526 3.81 -5.80 39.81
CA ILE A 526 4.40 -5.52 38.50
C ILE A 526 5.77 -4.86 38.67
N GLN A 527 5.90 -3.90 39.59
CA GLN A 527 7.19 -3.28 39.91
C GLN A 527 8.26 -4.31 40.32
N GLN A 528 7.89 -5.30 41.15
CA GLN A 528 8.81 -6.36 41.56
C GLN A 528 9.24 -7.24 40.39
N LEU A 529 8.31 -7.62 39.51
CA LEU A 529 8.62 -8.41 38.31
C LEU A 529 9.51 -7.62 37.34
N VAL A 530 9.24 -6.35 37.08
CA VAL A 530 10.06 -5.49 36.21
C VAL A 530 11.47 -5.36 36.78
N HIS A 531 11.60 -5.13 38.09
CA HIS A 531 12.91 -5.10 38.74
C HIS A 531 13.66 -6.43 38.59
N LEU A 532 12.98 -7.57 38.74
CA LEU A 532 13.56 -8.90 38.52
C LEU A 532 14.03 -9.07 37.07
N VAL A 533 13.23 -8.65 36.09
CA VAL A 533 13.57 -8.71 34.67
C VAL A 533 14.82 -7.89 34.36
N ILE A 534 14.88 -6.64 34.82
CA ILE A 534 16.03 -5.74 34.57
C ILE A 534 17.29 -6.32 35.21
N THR A 535 17.23 -6.71 36.50
CA THR A 535 18.39 -7.27 37.21
C THR A 535 18.93 -8.54 36.54
N LYS A 536 18.05 -9.47 36.17
CA LYS A 536 18.46 -10.71 35.48
C LYS A 536 18.97 -10.49 34.07
N ALA A 537 18.39 -9.56 33.32
CA ALA A 537 18.89 -9.20 31.99
C ALA A 537 20.28 -8.53 32.06
N VAL A 538 20.52 -7.67 33.05
CA VAL A 538 21.84 -7.06 33.29
C VAL A 538 22.86 -8.14 33.67
N GLU A 539 22.54 -9.02 34.62
CA GLU A 539 23.41 -10.14 35.02
C GLU A 539 23.78 -11.02 33.82
N ALA A 540 22.80 -11.39 32.99
CA ALA A 540 23.01 -12.23 31.81
C ALA A 540 23.86 -11.54 30.73
N SER A 541 23.62 -10.25 30.47
CA SER A 541 24.41 -9.47 29.51
C SER A 541 25.85 -9.26 30.00
N GLN A 542 26.05 -8.98 31.30
CA GLN A 542 27.39 -8.89 31.88
C GLN A 542 28.13 -10.24 31.81
N TYR A 543 27.42 -11.34 32.05
CA TYR A 543 27.98 -12.69 31.92
C TYR A 543 28.42 -12.97 30.48
N SER A 544 27.57 -12.68 29.50
CA SER A 544 27.89 -12.79 28.07
C SER A 544 29.12 -11.97 27.68
N ASN A 545 29.24 -10.75 28.22
CA ASN A 545 30.40 -9.88 28.01
C ASN A 545 31.68 -10.40 28.67
N LYS A 546 31.62 -10.94 29.90
CA LYS A 546 32.79 -11.50 30.60
C LYS A 546 33.40 -12.69 29.85
N HIS A 547 32.56 -13.51 29.24
CA HIS A 547 32.97 -14.72 28.53
C HIS A 547 33.06 -14.54 26.99
N GLU A 548 32.76 -13.34 26.49
CA GLU A 548 32.72 -13.01 25.05
C GLU A 548 31.91 -14.03 24.23
N LEU A 549 30.73 -14.42 24.75
CA LEU A 549 29.99 -15.56 24.21
C LEU A 549 29.60 -15.39 22.72
N TYR A 550 29.34 -14.15 22.32
CA TYR A 550 29.02 -13.75 20.95
C TYR A 550 30.20 -13.79 19.97
N ASN A 551 31.44 -13.97 20.45
CA ASN A 551 32.66 -14.06 19.63
C ASN A 551 33.33 -15.45 19.72
N MET A 552 32.67 -16.44 20.33
CA MET A 552 33.25 -17.77 20.51
C MET A 552 33.32 -18.56 19.21
N LYS A 553 34.40 -19.34 19.06
CA LYS A 553 34.56 -20.31 17.97
C LYS A 553 33.58 -21.46 18.21
N CYS A 554 32.55 -21.54 17.38
CA CYS A 554 31.51 -22.56 17.45
C CYS A 554 31.71 -23.60 16.33
N SER A 555 31.24 -24.83 16.56
CA SER A 555 31.21 -25.89 15.55
C SER A 555 30.22 -25.63 14.42
N SER A 556 29.17 -24.84 14.66
CA SER A 556 28.18 -24.41 13.66
C SER A 556 27.99 -22.89 13.64
N MET A 557 27.73 -22.35 12.44
CA MET A 557 27.44 -20.92 12.24
C MET A 557 26.11 -20.50 12.89
N GLU A 558 25.12 -21.39 12.93
CA GLU A 558 23.80 -21.14 13.54
C GLU A 558 23.88 -20.91 15.06
N ILE A 559 24.76 -21.63 15.77
CA ILE A 559 24.98 -21.41 17.21
C ILE A 559 25.62 -20.04 17.42
N HIS A 560 26.59 -19.69 16.59
CA HIS A 560 27.25 -18.39 16.67
C HIS A 560 26.24 -17.23 16.49
N LEU A 561 25.41 -17.29 15.44
CA LEU A 561 24.36 -16.30 15.18
C LEU A 561 23.33 -16.26 16.33
N SER A 562 22.87 -17.40 16.82
CA SER A 562 21.88 -17.43 17.91
C SER A 562 22.42 -16.87 19.23
N LEU A 563 23.71 -17.06 19.55
CA LEU A 563 24.34 -16.43 20.70
C LEU A 563 24.38 -14.90 20.58
N GLN A 564 24.65 -14.38 19.38
CA GLN A 564 24.59 -12.94 19.11
C GLN A 564 23.16 -12.40 19.15
N HIS A 565 22.19 -13.15 18.61
CA HIS A 565 20.77 -12.80 18.70
C HIS A 565 20.29 -12.72 20.14
N VAL A 566 20.65 -13.69 20.99
CA VAL A 566 20.35 -13.64 22.43
C VAL A 566 20.90 -12.36 23.06
N GLN A 567 22.18 -12.05 22.81
CA GLN A 567 22.78 -10.82 23.34
C GLN A 567 22.08 -9.57 22.80
N GLY A 568 21.79 -9.50 21.50
CA GLY A 568 21.08 -8.38 20.88
C GLY A 568 19.68 -8.17 21.48
N HIS A 569 18.90 -9.24 21.64
CA HIS A 569 17.57 -9.17 22.22
C HIS A 569 17.58 -8.85 23.72
N LEU A 570 18.58 -9.31 24.49
CA LEU A 570 18.76 -8.88 25.89
C LEU A 570 19.04 -7.36 25.98
N LEU A 571 19.86 -6.82 25.07
CA LEU A 571 20.14 -5.38 25.02
C LEU A 571 18.90 -4.57 24.59
N LEU A 572 18.11 -5.06 23.64
CA LEU A 572 16.84 -4.45 23.24
C LEU A 572 15.79 -4.49 24.37
N LEU A 573 15.73 -5.58 25.14
CA LEU A 573 14.91 -5.69 26.33
C LEU A 573 15.32 -4.64 27.37
N LEU A 574 16.61 -4.52 27.68
CA LEU A 574 17.09 -3.47 28.59
C LEU A 574 16.75 -2.06 28.07
N SER A 575 16.82 -1.88 26.75
CA SER A 575 16.51 -0.63 26.07
C SER A 575 15.03 -0.22 26.27
N SER A 576 14.09 -1.16 26.16
CA SER A 576 12.66 -0.87 26.29
C SER A 576 12.24 -0.48 27.71
N TYR A 577 12.98 -0.90 28.74
CA TYR A 577 12.72 -0.55 30.15
C TYR A 577 13.52 0.68 30.65
N THR A 578 14.27 1.37 29.78
CA THR A 578 15.05 2.56 30.19
C THR A 578 14.19 3.72 30.70
N SER A 579 12.98 3.89 30.17
CA SER A 579 12.02 4.90 30.65
C SER A 579 11.50 4.60 32.05
N TRP A 580 11.23 3.33 32.36
CA TRP A 580 10.84 2.88 33.71
C TRP A 580 11.95 3.15 34.74
N LEU A 581 13.21 2.90 34.35
CA LEU A 581 14.37 3.24 35.19
C LEU A 581 14.43 4.76 35.44
N ALA A 582 14.21 5.59 34.43
CA ALA A 582 14.21 7.05 34.60
C ALA A 582 13.13 7.54 35.58
N GLN A 583 11.95 6.90 35.63
CA GLN A 583 10.88 7.23 36.57
C GLN A 583 11.24 6.90 38.02
N THR A 584 11.96 5.81 38.27
CA THR A 584 12.27 5.33 39.63
C THR A 584 13.48 6.00 40.28
N GLN A 585 14.20 6.89 39.56
CA GLN A 585 15.32 7.80 39.93
C GLN A 585 16.50 7.21 40.75
N ILE A 586 16.24 6.48 41.83
CA ILE A 586 17.20 5.92 42.79
C ILE A 586 17.94 4.71 42.17
N SER A 587 17.25 3.86 41.41
CA SER A 587 17.82 2.67 40.74
C SER A 587 18.60 3.03 39.46
N ALA A 588 18.19 4.09 38.75
CA ALA A 588 18.82 4.52 37.51
C ALA A 588 20.28 4.93 37.68
N LEU A 589 20.62 5.62 38.77
CA LEU A 589 21.99 6.07 39.04
C LEU A 589 22.94 4.88 39.32
N GLN A 590 22.47 3.84 40.01
CA GLN A 590 23.27 2.66 40.33
C GLN A 590 23.47 1.74 39.12
N VAL A 591 22.41 1.51 38.34
CA VAL A 591 22.42 0.55 37.23
C VAL A 591 22.91 1.18 35.90
N SER A 592 22.93 2.51 35.78
CA SER A 592 23.37 3.19 34.54
C SER A 592 24.79 2.84 34.10
N GLY A 593 25.74 2.71 35.02
CA GLY A 593 27.11 2.32 34.69
C GLY A 593 27.20 0.91 34.11
N GLU A 594 26.43 -0.02 34.69
CA GLU A 594 26.36 -1.41 34.25
C GLU A 594 25.69 -1.54 32.87
N LEU A 595 24.63 -0.79 32.61
CA LEU A 595 23.95 -0.76 31.31
C LEU A 595 24.84 -0.22 30.20
N VAL A 596 25.58 0.86 30.49
CA VAL A 596 26.54 1.45 29.55
C VAL A 596 27.66 0.45 29.24
N GLN A 597 28.18 -0.25 30.25
CA GLN A 597 29.17 -1.30 30.05
C GLN A 597 28.62 -2.47 29.21
N CYS A 598 27.37 -2.88 29.45
CA CYS A 598 26.70 -3.93 28.68
C CYS A 598 26.64 -3.62 27.18
N ALA A 599 26.41 -2.35 26.81
CA ALA A 599 26.28 -1.92 25.42
C ALA A 599 27.63 -1.65 24.73
N ILE A 600 28.63 -1.16 25.47
CA ILE A 600 29.92 -0.74 24.90
C ILE A 600 30.84 -1.94 24.63
N GLN A 601 30.88 -2.95 25.51
CA GLN A 601 31.81 -4.07 25.40
C GLN A 601 31.70 -4.85 24.07
N PRO A 602 30.50 -5.18 23.55
CA PRO A 602 30.36 -5.87 22.26
C PRO A 602 30.92 -5.07 21.08
N ILE A 603 30.81 -3.74 21.12
CA ILE A 603 31.32 -2.88 20.04
C ILE A 603 32.85 -2.73 20.14
N LEU A 604 33.44 -2.72 21.33
CA LEU A 604 34.89 -2.53 21.51
C LEU A 604 35.73 -3.78 21.25
N ASN A 605 35.21 -4.97 21.54
CA ASN A 605 35.99 -6.20 21.45
C ASN A 605 36.68 -6.33 20.07
N LYS A 606 37.98 -6.64 20.08
CA LYS A 606 38.76 -6.84 18.85
C LYS A 606 38.18 -8.06 18.13
N CYS A 607 37.47 -7.84 17.03
CA CYS A 607 37.24 -8.90 16.06
C CYS A 607 38.62 -9.22 15.48
N ASP A 608 39.23 -10.33 15.90
CA ASP A 608 40.48 -10.81 15.31
C ASP A 608 40.25 -11.03 13.81
N THR A 609 40.78 -10.11 13.01
CA THR A 609 40.63 -10.06 11.55
C THR A 609 41.17 -11.31 10.85
N GLN A 610 41.99 -12.11 11.53
CA GLN A 610 42.44 -13.42 11.04
C GLN A 610 41.36 -14.51 11.11
N ASN A 611 40.41 -14.47 12.05
CA ASN A 611 39.37 -15.51 12.17
C ASN A 611 38.20 -15.32 11.17
N MET A 612 37.94 -14.08 10.71
CA MET A 612 36.85 -13.78 9.76
C MET A 612 37.13 -14.33 8.35
N ILE A 613 38.41 -14.36 7.94
CA ILE A 613 38.83 -14.79 6.60
C ILE A 613 38.70 -16.31 6.43
N GLU A 614 38.87 -17.08 7.51
CA GLU A 614 38.73 -18.53 7.48
C GLU A 614 37.28 -19.02 7.65
N GLN A 615 36.37 -18.23 8.23
CA GLN A 615 34.99 -18.64 8.53
C GLN A 615 33.86 -17.90 7.77
N LYS A 616 34.15 -16.90 6.91
CA LYS A 616 33.10 -16.11 6.21
C LYS A 616 31.99 -15.57 7.14
N VAL A 617 32.31 -15.21 8.38
CA VAL A 617 31.33 -14.62 9.30
C VAL A 617 31.13 -13.16 8.88
N SER A 618 29.94 -12.81 8.41
CA SER A 618 29.54 -11.44 8.12
C SER A 618 29.55 -10.59 9.40
N LYS A 619 29.86 -9.29 9.30
CA LYS A 619 29.69 -8.36 10.42
C LYS A 619 28.21 -8.36 10.83
N ASP A 620 27.86 -8.76 12.04
CA ASP A 620 26.45 -8.79 12.46
C ASP A 620 25.91 -7.39 12.78
N ILE A 621 25.27 -6.82 11.77
CA ILE A 621 24.59 -5.52 11.79
C ILE A 621 23.59 -5.44 12.95
N PHE A 622 22.88 -6.54 13.23
CA PHE A 622 21.84 -6.60 14.26
C PHE A 622 22.35 -6.34 15.68
N LEU A 623 23.45 -6.99 16.09
CA LEU A 623 24.00 -6.82 17.45
C LEU A 623 24.47 -5.38 17.67
N TYR A 624 25.17 -4.81 16.69
CA TYR A 624 25.62 -3.41 16.77
C TYR A 624 24.46 -2.41 16.76
N GLN A 625 23.39 -2.68 16.01
CA GLN A 625 22.17 -1.89 16.05
C GLN A 625 21.49 -1.96 17.43
N ALA A 626 21.43 -3.13 18.07
CA ALA A 626 20.89 -3.29 19.42
C ALA A 626 21.72 -2.51 20.46
N CYS A 627 23.05 -2.59 20.39
CA CYS A 627 23.94 -1.80 21.25
C CYS A 627 23.72 -0.29 21.07
N ALA A 628 23.68 0.19 19.82
CA ALA A 628 23.46 1.60 19.52
C ALA A 628 22.08 2.08 19.98
N THR A 629 21.04 1.25 19.85
CA THR A 629 19.67 1.57 20.30
C THR A 629 19.60 1.71 21.82
N LEU A 630 20.23 0.79 22.57
CA LEU A 630 20.31 0.87 24.03
C LEU A 630 21.05 2.16 24.47
N LEU A 631 22.21 2.45 23.88
CA LEU A 631 22.96 3.67 24.16
C LEU A 631 22.17 4.95 23.85
N LEU A 632 21.45 4.95 22.72
CA LEU A 632 20.59 6.07 22.34
C LEU A 632 19.48 6.27 23.37
N ASN A 633 18.80 5.21 23.79
CA ASN A 633 17.72 5.33 24.78
C ASN A 633 18.23 5.74 26.17
N ILE A 634 19.36 5.20 26.63
CA ILE A 634 20.04 5.65 27.87
C ILE A 634 20.35 7.15 27.79
N SER A 635 20.85 7.63 26.65
CA SER A 635 21.17 9.06 26.46
C SER A 635 19.94 9.97 26.40
N LYS A 636 18.78 9.45 25.95
CA LYS A 636 17.53 10.22 25.86
C LYS A 636 16.83 10.30 27.22
N THR A 637 16.78 9.20 27.96
CA THR A 637 15.99 9.06 29.21
C THR A 637 16.84 9.27 30.47
N ILE A 638 17.83 8.42 30.73
CA ILE A 638 18.59 8.37 32.00
C ILE A 638 19.66 9.48 32.09
N ARG A 639 20.37 9.74 30.99
CA ARG A 639 21.40 10.81 30.85
C ARG A 639 22.53 10.77 31.90
N PRO A 640 23.33 9.68 31.96
CA PRO A 640 24.41 9.56 32.94
C PRO A 640 25.57 10.53 32.66
N GLN A 641 26.03 11.23 33.71
CA GLN A 641 27.09 12.26 33.62
C GLN A 641 28.43 11.72 33.08
N ASN A 642 28.77 10.48 33.41
CA ASN A 642 30.09 9.89 33.13
C ASN A 642 30.21 9.25 31.74
N LEU A 643 29.17 9.27 30.90
CA LEU A 643 29.20 8.60 29.60
C LEU A 643 30.32 9.14 28.69
N ILE A 644 30.55 10.46 28.74
CA ILE A 644 31.53 11.17 27.89
C ILE A 644 32.97 10.94 28.36
N ASN A 645 33.19 10.69 29.66
CA ASN A 645 34.53 10.50 30.24
C ASN A 645 35.08 9.07 30.06
N THR A 646 34.32 8.18 29.42
CA THR A 646 34.78 6.84 29.14
C THR A 646 35.79 6.88 27.99
N GLU A 647 37.00 6.35 28.19
CA GLU A 647 38.11 6.29 27.20
C GLU A 647 37.75 5.55 25.89
N PHE A 648 36.53 5.02 25.81
CA PHE A 648 36.04 4.07 24.83
C PHE A 648 35.36 4.71 23.63
N LEU A 649 34.69 5.86 23.77
CA LEU A 649 33.96 6.51 22.68
C LEU A 649 34.84 6.85 21.46
N PRO A 650 36.10 7.32 21.60
CA PRO A 650 36.99 7.57 20.46
C PRO A 650 37.39 6.28 19.71
N GLN A 651 37.40 5.12 20.39
CA GLN A 651 37.80 3.85 19.79
C GLN A 651 36.69 3.22 18.92
N LEU A 652 35.42 3.57 19.19
CA LEU A 652 34.25 3.08 18.45
C LEU A 652 34.21 3.59 17.00
N PHE A 653 34.66 4.82 16.76
CA PHE A 653 34.62 5.46 15.44
C PHE A 653 35.71 5.00 14.48
N ASN A 654 36.71 4.25 14.96
CA ASN A 654 37.78 3.70 14.12
C ASN A 654 37.38 2.38 13.45
N LYS A 655 36.17 1.85 13.72
CA LYS A 655 35.64 0.63 13.10
C LYS A 655 34.71 0.97 11.93
N GLU A 656 34.79 0.20 10.84
CA GLU A 656 33.86 0.26 9.72
C GLU A 656 32.49 -0.30 10.11
N LEU A 657 31.58 0.60 10.48
CA LEU A 657 30.18 0.34 10.84
C LEU A 657 29.23 0.93 9.80
N ASP A 658 27.99 0.46 9.77
CA ASP A 658 26.95 1.03 8.90
C ASP A 658 26.58 2.46 9.30
N GLU A 659 26.22 3.28 8.30
CA GLU A 659 25.90 4.70 8.44
C GLU A 659 24.83 4.97 9.52
N LYS A 660 23.75 4.17 9.57
CA LYS A 660 22.66 4.31 10.55
C LYS A 660 23.12 4.09 12.00
N ILE A 661 24.05 3.16 12.21
CA ILE A 661 24.60 2.83 13.53
C ILE A 661 25.50 3.98 13.99
N ILE A 662 26.36 4.47 13.09
CA ILE A 662 27.24 5.61 13.35
C ILE A 662 26.42 6.86 13.73
N ILE A 663 25.36 7.16 12.98
CA ILE A 663 24.43 8.26 13.29
C ILE A 663 23.86 8.12 14.71
N SER A 664 23.39 6.92 15.07
CA SER A 664 22.81 6.65 16.41
C SER A 664 23.84 6.82 17.54
N LEU A 665 25.09 6.41 17.31
CA LEU A 665 26.19 6.59 18.28
C LEU A 665 26.57 8.06 18.46
N HIS A 666 26.64 8.83 17.37
CA HIS A 666 26.86 10.28 17.44
C HIS A 666 25.73 10.98 18.20
N GLN A 667 24.47 10.59 17.95
CA GLN A 667 23.32 11.13 18.69
C GLN A 667 23.39 10.83 20.18
N CYS A 668 23.87 9.65 20.58
CA CYS A 668 24.07 9.32 21.99
C CYS A 668 25.03 10.32 22.68
N ILE A 669 26.15 10.65 22.04
CA ILE A 669 27.13 11.58 22.60
C ILE A 669 26.57 13.01 22.66
N ILE A 670 25.93 13.46 21.58
CA ILE A 670 25.35 14.80 21.51
C ILE A 670 24.19 14.96 22.51
N ASN A 671 23.34 13.94 22.69
CA ASN A 671 22.29 13.96 23.71
C ASN A 671 22.84 14.19 25.11
N ASN A 672 23.93 13.53 25.48
CA ASN A 672 24.58 13.74 26.79
C ASN A 672 25.22 15.12 26.94
N LEU A 673 25.59 15.79 25.84
CA LEU A 673 26.15 17.15 25.85
C LEU A 673 25.09 18.24 25.82
N ILE A 674 23.92 17.98 25.24
CA ILE A 674 22.90 19.00 24.97
C ILE A 674 21.69 18.90 25.91
N LEU A 675 21.29 17.72 26.36
CA LEU A 675 20.10 17.54 27.19
C LEU A 675 20.41 17.69 28.68
N PRO A 676 19.51 18.25 29.52
CA PRO A 676 19.80 18.44 30.93
C PRO A 676 19.91 17.09 31.65
N TRP A 677 20.94 16.93 32.48
CA TRP A 677 21.12 15.78 33.37
C TRP A 677 20.04 15.76 34.44
N LEU A 678 19.49 14.58 34.73
CA LEU A 678 18.44 14.42 35.72
C LEU A 678 19.02 14.54 37.14
N GLY A 679 18.36 15.30 38.02
CA GLY A 679 18.70 15.39 39.45
C GLY A 679 19.89 16.29 39.81
N VAL A 680 20.44 17.07 38.87
CA VAL A 680 21.64 17.92 39.09
C VAL A 680 21.29 19.39 38.86
N THR A 681 21.61 20.24 39.83
CA THR A 681 21.34 21.70 39.75
C THR A 681 22.34 22.41 38.82
N ASP A 682 23.62 22.07 38.90
CA ASP A 682 24.68 22.67 38.07
C ASP A 682 24.95 21.84 36.82
N GLN A 683 24.38 22.30 35.71
CA GLN A 683 24.42 21.60 34.41
C GLN A 683 25.71 21.86 33.60
N ASN A 684 26.61 22.74 34.08
CA ASN A 684 27.89 23.06 33.45
C ASN A 684 27.82 23.30 31.93
N TRP A 685 26.85 24.10 31.48
CA TRP A 685 26.59 24.32 30.05
C TRP A 685 27.79 24.87 29.26
N SER A 686 28.64 25.69 29.88
CA SER A 686 29.82 26.27 29.22
C SER A 686 30.86 25.22 28.84
N THR A 687 31.18 24.29 29.74
CA THR A 687 32.14 23.21 29.48
C THR A 687 31.56 22.23 28.45
N ARG A 688 30.28 21.90 28.57
CA ARG A 688 29.58 21.02 27.62
C ARG A 688 29.52 21.60 26.21
N SER A 689 29.25 22.89 26.07
CA SER A 689 29.29 23.56 24.77
C SER A 689 30.70 23.54 24.18
N SER A 690 31.76 23.73 24.98
CA SER A 690 33.14 23.61 24.49
C SER A 690 33.48 22.19 24.04
N GLN A 691 33.03 21.17 24.79
CA GLN A 691 33.23 19.76 24.44
C GLN A 691 32.47 19.39 23.16
N LEU A 692 31.26 19.90 22.97
CA LEU A 692 30.48 19.72 21.74
C LEU A 692 31.20 20.31 20.52
N ASN A 693 31.75 21.52 20.65
CA ASN A 693 32.49 22.17 19.57
C ASN A 693 33.77 21.38 19.23
N HIS A 694 34.52 20.92 20.24
CA HIS A 694 35.70 20.09 20.01
C HIS A 694 35.34 18.74 19.38
N TYR A 695 34.23 18.12 19.79
CA TYR A 695 33.80 16.84 19.27
C TYR A 695 33.37 16.92 17.79
N THR A 696 32.49 17.88 17.47
CA THR A 696 32.01 18.11 16.09
C THR A 696 33.16 18.48 15.16
N THR A 697 34.07 19.35 15.59
CA THR A 697 35.26 19.69 14.80
C THR A 697 36.17 18.49 14.57
N ASN A 698 36.40 17.64 15.59
CA ASN A 698 37.25 16.45 15.49
C ASN A 698 36.72 15.39 14.51
N ILE A 699 35.40 15.15 14.49
CA ILE A 699 34.80 14.18 13.57
C ILE A 699 34.81 14.69 12.13
N SER A 700 34.66 16.00 11.97
CA SER A 700 34.64 16.61 10.66
C SER A 700 36.00 17.10 10.18
N VAL A 701 37.10 16.66 10.80
CA VAL A 701 38.47 17.05 10.43
C VAL A 701 38.76 16.75 8.97
N ASP A 702 38.34 15.60 8.45
CA ASP A 702 38.60 15.22 7.06
C ASP A 702 37.88 16.14 6.06
N PHE A 703 36.70 16.65 6.41
CA PHE A 703 36.00 17.67 5.62
C PHE A 703 36.66 19.05 5.78
N LEU A 704 36.97 19.48 7.01
CA LEU A 704 37.56 20.79 7.30
C LEU A 704 38.99 20.95 6.74
N ARG A 705 39.69 19.85 6.46
CA ARG A 705 41.04 19.82 5.89
C ARG A 705 41.06 19.90 4.35
N ILE A 706 39.91 19.86 3.68
CA ILE A 706 39.87 19.92 2.22
C ILE A 706 40.41 21.29 1.76
N PRO A 707 41.53 21.32 1.01
CA PRO A 707 42.08 22.56 0.50
C PRO A 707 41.16 23.15 -0.57
N TYR A 708 41.05 24.48 -0.55
CA TYR A 708 40.22 25.26 -1.46
C TYR A 708 40.76 25.33 -2.90
N ASP A 709 42.08 25.16 -3.09
CA ASP A 709 42.78 25.56 -4.32
C ASP A 709 43.26 24.40 -5.22
N ASN A 710 43.12 23.13 -4.81
CA ASN A 710 43.74 21.99 -5.52
C ASN A 710 42.73 21.10 -6.27
N ILE A 711 42.80 21.17 -7.60
CA ILE A 711 41.95 20.47 -8.58
C ILE A 711 42.23 18.94 -8.64
N ILE A 712 43.18 18.40 -7.87
CA ILE A 712 43.63 16.99 -7.96
C ILE A 712 43.68 16.35 -6.56
N LEU A 713 42.52 16.19 -5.92
CA LEU A 713 42.37 15.28 -4.78
C LEU A 713 41.82 13.94 -5.27
N LYS A 714 42.24 12.83 -4.66
CA LYS A 714 41.73 11.48 -4.98
C LYS A 714 40.22 11.41 -4.66
N HIS A 715 39.44 10.72 -5.50
CA HIS A 715 38.01 10.47 -5.29
C HIS A 715 37.69 9.99 -3.85
N ASP A 716 38.53 9.12 -3.28
CA ASP A 716 38.39 8.60 -1.92
C ASP A 716 38.29 9.68 -0.82
N VAL A 717 38.89 10.86 -1.01
CA VAL A 717 38.84 11.96 -0.03
C VAL A 717 37.48 12.65 -0.06
N TYR A 718 36.93 12.86 -1.26
CA TYR A 718 35.59 13.43 -1.45
C TYR A 718 34.49 12.48 -0.96
N ASP A 719 34.66 11.18 -1.18
CA ASP A 719 33.68 10.19 -0.73
C ASP A 719 33.62 10.11 0.80
N LYS A 720 34.78 10.12 1.48
CA LYS A 720 34.84 10.18 2.96
C LYS A 720 34.24 11.48 3.51
N ALA A 721 34.53 12.61 2.89
CA ALA A 721 33.95 13.89 3.29
C ALA A 721 32.43 13.94 3.07
N SER A 722 31.92 13.36 1.97
CA SER A 722 30.49 13.24 1.71
C SER A 722 29.79 12.37 2.75
N LEU A 723 30.41 11.26 3.16
CA LEU A 723 29.89 10.36 4.20
C LEU A 723 29.82 11.08 5.56
N ILE A 724 30.85 11.83 5.93
CA ILE A 724 30.87 12.61 7.17
C ILE A 724 29.72 13.62 7.18
N LEU A 725 29.48 14.34 6.09
CA LEU A 725 28.38 15.31 6.02
C LEU A 725 27.00 14.64 6.09
N ARG A 726 26.80 13.49 5.43
CA ARG A 726 25.55 12.72 5.54
C ARG A 726 25.31 12.20 6.96
N ILE A 727 26.36 11.76 7.65
CA ILE A 727 26.29 11.40 9.07
C ILE A 727 25.86 12.62 9.91
N GLN A 728 26.50 13.78 9.71
CA GLN A 728 26.16 15.00 10.45
C GLN A 728 24.74 15.49 10.14
N GLU A 729 24.29 15.35 8.90
CA GLU A 729 22.91 15.62 8.48
C GLU A 729 21.92 14.73 9.23
N GLY A 730 22.12 13.40 9.22
CA GLY A 730 21.26 12.44 9.91
C GLY A 730 21.23 12.65 11.43
N VAL A 731 22.34 13.11 12.02
CA VAL A 731 22.41 13.50 13.43
C VAL A 731 21.60 14.76 13.70
N LEU A 732 21.76 15.80 12.88
CA LEU A 732 21.09 17.09 13.07
C LEU A 732 19.56 17.00 12.92
N LYS A 733 19.09 16.18 11.98
CA LYS A 733 17.65 15.93 11.72
C LYS A 733 16.89 15.51 12.99
N ASN A 734 17.53 14.76 13.89
CA ASN A 734 16.90 14.27 15.11
C ASN A 734 16.66 15.33 16.20
N TYR A 735 17.06 16.59 15.96
CA TYR A 735 16.89 17.71 16.89
C TYR A 735 15.85 18.76 16.41
N GLU A 736 15.01 18.42 15.43
CA GLU A 736 13.95 19.31 14.91
C GLU A 736 13.03 19.85 16.01
N ASP A 737 12.58 18.99 16.93
CA ASP A 737 11.65 19.35 18.03
C ASP A 737 12.35 19.84 19.32
N CYS A 738 13.67 20.04 19.31
CA CYS A 738 14.39 20.44 20.51
C CYS A 738 14.22 21.92 20.90
N TYR A 739 14.37 22.21 22.19
CA TYR A 739 14.23 23.56 22.74
C TYR A 739 15.36 24.52 22.30
N SER A 740 15.10 25.83 22.37
CA SER A 740 15.93 26.86 21.73
C SER A 740 17.37 26.93 22.23
N SER A 741 17.65 26.71 23.52
CA SER A 741 19.01 26.74 24.06
C SER A 741 19.85 25.54 23.61
N ALA A 742 19.25 24.36 23.45
CA ALA A 742 19.89 23.21 22.82
C ALA A 742 20.28 23.51 21.37
N LYS A 743 19.36 24.10 20.60
CA LYS A 743 19.62 24.52 19.21
C LYS A 743 20.70 25.61 19.10
N ASN A 744 20.82 26.50 20.09
CA ASN A 744 21.92 27.47 20.13
C ASN A 744 23.29 26.80 20.33
N MET A 745 23.38 25.75 21.17
CA MET A 745 24.61 24.98 21.32
C MET A 745 24.96 24.23 20.03
N LEU A 746 23.96 23.63 19.35
CA LEU A 746 24.15 23.01 18.03
C LEU A 746 24.63 24.03 17.00
N LYS A 747 24.03 25.23 16.94
CA LYS A 747 24.46 26.30 16.04
C LYS A 747 25.96 26.57 16.19
N CYS A 748 26.43 26.84 17.41
CA CYS A 748 27.85 27.12 17.66
C CYS A 748 28.78 25.95 17.25
N ALA A 749 28.33 24.71 17.41
CA ALA A 749 29.10 23.53 17.07
C ALA A 749 29.19 23.29 15.56
N TYR A 750 28.12 23.55 14.82
CA TYR A 750 28.05 23.35 13.37
C TYR A 750 28.47 24.59 12.55
N GLU A 751 28.63 25.76 13.18
CA GLU A 751 29.05 27.01 12.51
C GLU A 751 30.36 26.88 11.71
N PRO A 752 31.44 26.27 12.23
CA PRO A 752 32.68 26.06 11.46
C PRO A 752 32.48 25.20 10.21
N LEU A 753 31.59 24.20 10.30
CA LEU A 753 31.27 23.30 9.18
C LEU A 753 30.51 24.02 8.09
N MET A 754 29.50 24.80 8.49
CA MET A 754 28.72 25.60 7.54
C MET A 754 29.58 26.67 6.87
N GLU A 755 30.45 27.37 7.61
CA GLU A 755 31.38 28.35 7.03
C GLU A 755 32.34 27.71 6.01
N HIS A 756 32.91 26.54 6.35
CA HIS A 756 33.80 25.82 5.44
C HIS A 756 33.06 25.35 4.18
N ALA A 757 31.86 24.82 4.34
CA ALA A 757 31.01 24.39 3.24
C ALA A 757 30.63 25.55 2.30
N LEU A 758 30.29 26.74 2.84
CA LEU A 758 30.05 27.93 2.02
C LEU A 758 31.29 28.40 1.27
N LYS A 759 32.48 28.34 1.89
CA LYS A 759 33.75 28.67 1.21
C LYS A 759 34.01 27.70 0.06
N TYR A 760 33.83 26.40 0.30
CA TYR A 760 33.97 25.35 -0.71
C TYR A 760 33.05 25.60 -1.92
N ILE A 761 31.75 25.81 -1.68
CA ILE A 761 30.78 26.08 -2.75
C ILE A 761 31.15 27.32 -3.56
N ASN A 762 31.64 28.37 -2.90
CA ASN A 762 32.04 29.62 -3.56
C ASN A 762 33.27 29.45 -4.46
N GLN A 763 34.06 28.39 -4.34
CA GLN A 763 35.31 28.17 -5.08
C GLN A 763 35.23 26.99 -6.06
N GLN A 764 34.69 25.85 -5.64
CA GLN A 764 34.66 24.59 -6.39
C GLN A 764 33.29 24.30 -7.03
N GLY A 765 32.22 24.97 -6.61
CA GLY A 765 30.86 24.76 -7.12
C GLY A 765 30.09 23.62 -6.43
N LEU A 766 29.00 23.16 -7.04
CA LEU A 766 28.06 22.16 -6.51
C LEU A 766 28.14 20.80 -7.21
N SER A 767 29.09 20.61 -8.14
CA SER A 767 29.24 19.34 -8.86
C SER A 767 29.78 18.18 -8.00
N GLY A 768 29.17 17.00 -8.13
CA GLY A 768 29.61 15.74 -7.52
C GLY A 768 29.00 15.42 -6.13
N PRO A 769 29.34 14.24 -5.56
CA PRO A 769 28.69 13.71 -4.35
C PRO A 769 28.91 14.58 -3.10
N LEU A 770 30.02 15.31 -3.03
CA LEU A 770 30.26 16.26 -1.95
C LEU A 770 29.31 17.48 -2.04
N GLY A 771 29.04 17.98 -3.25
CA GLY A 771 28.10 19.09 -3.46
C GLY A 771 26.67 18.71 -3.05
N GLU A 772 26.25 17.48 -3.37
CA GLU A 772 24.98 16.91 -2.92
C GLU A 772 24.89 16.81 -1.39
N ALA A 773 25.91 16.24 -0.75
CA ALA A 773 25.96 16.09 0.70
C ALA A 773 26.00 17.44 1.44
N ILE A 774 26.66 18.46 0.86
CA ILE A 774 26.62 19.82 1.40
C ILE A 774 25.20 20.40 1.31
N MET A 775 24.52 20.24 0.17
CA MET A 775 23.18 20.76 -0.03
C MET A 775 22.14 20.09 0.87
N SER A 776 22.22 18.76 1.03
CA SER A 776 21.36 18.02 1.95
C SER A 776 21.61 18.40 3.41
N PHE A 777 22.87 18.57 3.81
CA PHE A 777 23.25 19.08 5.13
C PHE A 777 22.70 20.48 5.39
N PHE A 778 22.82 21.43 4.43
CA PHE A 778 22.29 22.78 4.58
C PHE A 778 20.77 22.84 4.64
N LEU A 779 20.08 22.01 3.86
CA LEU A 779 18.63 21.89 3.94
C LEU A 779 18.21 21.50 5.37
N THR A 780 18.81 20.43 5.91
CA THR A 780 18.52 19.98 7.27
C THR A 780 18.91 21.02 8.32
N ALA A 781 20.06 21.69 8.16
CA ALA A 781 20.49 22.75 9.08
C ALA A 781 19.53 23.94 9.09
N LEU A 782 19.03 24.35 7.92
CA LEU A 782 18.04 25.42 7.81
C LEU A 782 16.66 25.00 8.32
N MET A 783 16.26 23.74 8.18
CA MET A 783 15.02 23.21 8.78
C MET A 783 15.09 23.23 10.31
N VAL A 784 16.18 22.71 10.88
CA VAL A 784 16.30 22.50 12.34
C VAL A 784 16.69 23.78 13.09
N LEU A 785 17.65 24.55 12.58
CA LEU A 785 18.29 25.69 13.25
C LEU A 785 17.84 27.07 12.71
N GLN A 786 16.72 27.10 11.98
CA GLN A 786 16.24 28.27 11.25
C GLN A 786 16.25 29.57 12.06
N HIS A 787 15.71 29.52 13.28
CA HIS A 787 15.60 30.69 14.16
C HIS A 787 16.95 31.15 14.72
N GLN A 788 17.88 30.23 14.97
CA GLN A 788 19.16 30.48 15.64
C GLN A 788 20.22 31.03 14.68
N LEU A 789 20.20 30.61 13.42
CA LEU A 789 21.12 31.09 12.37
C LEU A 789 20.91 32.58 12.07
N GLY A 790 19.66 33.04 12.12
CA GLY A 790 19.30 34.42 11.87
C GLY A 790 19.36 34.81 10.39
N ALA A 791 18.74 35.94 10.05
CA ALA A 791 18.52 36.32 8.65
C ALA A 791 19.79 36.60 7.85
N GLN A 792 20.82 37.17 8.50
CA GLN A 792 22.10 37.52 7.84
C GLN A 792 22.86 36.28 7.35
N PHE A 793 22.90 35.22 8.16
CA PHE A 793 23.58 33.99 7.77
C PHE A 793 22.82 33.28 6.64
N THR A 794 21.49 33.20 6.74
CA THR A 794 20.65 32.63 5.68
C THR A 794 20.82 33.41 4.36
N GLU A 795 20.93 34.73 4.41
CA GLU A 795 21.24 35.57 3.25
C GLU A 795 22.58 35.20 2.60
N LEU A 796 23.65 35.09 3.41
CA LEU A 796 24.98 34.69 2.91
C LEU A 796 24.96 33.29 2.29
N ALA A 797 24.25 32.35 2.90
CA ALA A 797 24.13 30.99 2.38
C ALA A 797 23.39 30.94 1.04
N VAL A 798 22.20 31.55 0.98
CA VAL A 798 21.36 31.57 -0.23
C VAL A 798 22.06 32.30 -1.38
N THR A 799 22.72 33.43 -1.11
CA THR A 799 23.51 34.14 -2.13
C THR A 799 24.69 33.31 -2.63
N GLY A 800 25.36 32.57 -1.74
CA GLY A 800 26.39 31.58 -2.11
C GLY A 800 25.87 30.51 -3.07
N PHE A 801 24.77 29.83 -2.72
CA PHE A 801 24.17 28.81 -3.58
C PHE A 801 23.72 29.36 -4.95
N MET A 802 23.05 30.52 -4.96
CA MET A 802 22.61 31.15 -6.21
C MET A 802 23.78 31.52 -7.11
N ASN A 803 24.90 31.98 -6.54
CA ASN A 803 26.11 32.30 -7.29
C ASN A 803 26.79 31.05 -7.83
N ALA A 804 26.81 29.95 -7.07
CA ALA A 804 27.36 28.68 -7.53
C ALA A 804 26.58 28.13 -8.74
N VAL A 805 25.25 28.11 -8.66
CA VAL A 805 24.36 27.67 -9.75
C VAL A 805 24.51 28.53 -11.01
N LYS A 806 24.78 29.83 -10.86
CA LYS A 806 25.04 30.73 -12.00
C LYS A 806 26.41 30.53 -12.65
N ARG A 807 27.41 30.05 -11.90
CA ARG A 807 28.79 29.86 -12.39
C ARG A 807 28.96 28.51 -13.08
N GLU A 808 28.31 27.47 -12.60
CA GLU A 808 28.39 26.13 -13.19
C GLU A 808 27.46 26.01 -14.41
N GLN A 809 27.88 25.22 -15.41
CA GLN A 809 26.96 24.80 -16.48
C GLN A 809 25.90 23.90 -15.85
N LEU A 810 24.63 24.30 -15.93
CA LEU A 810 23.48 23.60 -15.34
C LEU A 810 23.41 22.11 -15.72
N SER A 811 23.97 21.72 -16.87
CA SER A 811 24.06 20.33 -17.32
C SER A 811 25.01 19.44 -16.49
N LYS A 812 25.85 20.02 -15.63
CA LYS A 812 26.78 19.29 -14.75
C LYS A 812 26.25 19.13 -13.32
N ILE A 813 25.19 19.86 -12.97
CA ILE A 813 24.55 19.76 -11.65
C ILE A 813 23.52 18.64 -11.73
N GLN A 814 23.55 17.72 -10.77
CA GLN A 814 22.55 16.67 -10.71
C GLN A 814 21.17 17.22 -10.31
N LEU A 815 20.10 16.64 -10.86
CA LEU A 815 18.72 17.06 -10.57
C LEU A 815 18.39 16.96 -9.07
N TYR A 816 19.00 16.01 -8.35
CA TYR A 816 18.90 15.90 -6.89
C TYR A 816 19.38 17.16 -6.15
N THR A 817 20.50 17.74 -6.55
CA THR A 817 21.04 18.98 -5.96
C THR A 817 20.09 20.16 -6.20
N VAL A 818 19.44 20.18 -7.36
CA VAL A 818 18.44 21.20 -7.74
C VAL A 818 17.16 21.04 -6.92
N ASP A 819 16.68 19.81 -6.70
CA ASP A 819 15.57 19.52 -5.79
C ASP A 819 15.83 20.09 -4.39
N LYS A 820 16.99 19.77 -3.79
CA LYS A 820 17.36 20.29 -2.46
C LYS A 820 17.49 21.82 -2.42
N LEU A 821 18.04 22.43 -3.46
CA LEU A 821 18.08 23.88 -3.59
C LEU A 821 16.67 24.49 -3.58
N LEU A 822 15.74 23.95 -4.36
CA LEU A 822 14.36 24.43 -4.44
C LEU A 822 13.66 24.31 -3.08
N GLN A 823 13.89 23.23 -2.35
CA GLN A 823 13.40 23.05 -0.98
C GLN A 823 13.98 24.09 -0.01
N ILE A 824 15.29 24.41 -0.10
CA ILE A 824 15.92 25.49 0.68
C ILE A 824 15.27 26.84 0.35
N LEU A 825 15.08 27.15 -0.93
CA LEU A 825 14.47 28.39 -1.37
C LEU A 825 13.03 28.52 -0.86
N LYS A 826 12.28 27.41 -0.81
CA LYS A 826 10.92 27.35 -0.26
C LYS A 826 10.93 27.71 1.23
N LEU A 827 11.83 27.13 2.03
CA LEU A 827 11.96 27.46 3.45
C LEU A 827 12.24 28.95 3.67
N VAL A 828 13.07 29.55 2.83
CA VAL A 828 13.39 30.99 2.89
C VAL A 828 12.17 31.85 2.56
N VAL A 829 11.36 31.43 1.58
CA VAL A 829 10.12 32.13 1.22
C VAL A 829 9.11 32.13 2.38
N LEU A 830 9.00 31.01 3.10
CA LEU A 830 8.07 30.83 4.23
C LEU A 830 8.45 31.64 5.48
N LEU A 831 9.71 32.05 5.64
CA LEU A 831 10.18 32.74 6.84
C LEU A 831 9.51 34.11 7.09
N PRO A 832 8.93 34.37 8.28
CA PRO A 832 8.41 35.70 8.60
C PRO A 832 9.56 36.70 8.79
N GLY A 833 9.58 37.78 7.99
CA GLY A 833 10.59 38.83 8.11
C GLY A 833 10.72 39.74 6.88
N HIS A 834 11.10 41.00 7.11
CA HIS A 834 11.35 42.00 6.05
C HIS A 834 12.68 41.77 5.32
N ALA A 835 13.68 41.17 5.99
CA ALA A 835 14.98 40.86 5.39
C ALA A 835 14.86 40.01 4.13
N PHE A 836 13.90 39.07 4.11
CA PHE A 836 13.74 38.13 3.00
C PHE A 836 12.95 38.67 1.80
N LYS A 837 12.34 39.86 1.91
CA LYS A 837 11.63 40.50 0.79
C LYS A 837 12.59 40.90 -0.34
N GLY A 838 13.85 41.19 -0.03
CA GLY A 838 14.86 41.59 -1.01
C GLY A 838 15.35 40.46 -1.92
N PHE A 839 15.25 39.19 -1.49
CA PHE A 839 15.73 38.04 -2.27
C PHE A 839 14.70 37.49 -3.25
N LEU A 840 13.41 37.75 -3.00
CA LEU A 840 12.32 37.19 -3.80
C LEU A 840 12.50 37.39 -5.32
N PRO A 841 12.91 38.57 -5.83
CA PRO A 841 13.18 38.75 -7.25
C PRO A 841 14.30 37.85 -7.79
N ASN A 842 15.36 37.62 -7.00
CA ASN A 842 16.49 36.78 -7.39
C ASN A 842 16.11 35.29 -7.40
N ILE A 843 15.31 34.85 -6.42
CA ILE A 843 14.77 33.49 -6.33
C ILE A 843 13.90 33.21 -7.55
N ILE A 844 12.96 34.11 -7.84
CA ILE A 844 12.05 34.01 -8.98
C ILE A 844 12.83 34.00 -10.30
N ASN A 845 13.80 34.90 -10.47
CA ASN A 845 14.62 34.95 -11.68
C ASN A 845 15.46 33.67 -11.88
N LEU A 846 15.99 33.08 -10.81
CA LEU A 846 16.73 31.82 -10.90
C LEU A 846 15.78 30.67 -11.26
N ALA A 847 14.62 30.57 -10.59
CA ALA A 847 13.63 29.54 -10.87
C ALA A 847 13.13 29.58 -12.32
N ILE A 848 12.80 30.78 -12.83
CA ILE A 848 12.24 30.97 -14.17
C ILE A 848 13.30 30.90 -15.28
N ASN A 849 14.43 31.59 -15.14
CA ASN A 849 15.38 31.74 -16.25
C ASN A 849 16.41 30.59 -16.32
N ASN A 850 16.65 29.89 -15.21
CA ASN A 850 17.70 28.87 -15.13
C ASN A 850 17.13 27.47 -14.91
N ILE A 851 16.29 27.28 -13.88
CA ILE A 851 15.81 25.94 -13.50
C ILE A 851 14.69 25.45 -14.40
N LEU A 852 13.67 26.27 -14.69
CA LEU A 852 12.53 25.89 -15.52
C LEU A 852 12.95 25.40 -16.94
N PRO A 853 13.86 26.09 -17.67
CA PRO A 853 14.32 25.60 -18.97
C PRO A 853 15.09 24.27 -18.86
N MET A 854 15.88 24.09 -17.80
CA MET A 854 16.63 22.86 -17.56
C MET A 854 15.69 21.66 -17.38
N LEU A 855 14.66 21.79 -16.54
CA LEU A 855 13.68 20.73 -16.30
C LEU A 855 12.84 20.42 -17.54
N SER A 856 12.55 21.43 -18.38
CA SER A 856 11.83 21.22 -19.64
C SER A 856 12.63 20.43 -20.69
N SER A 857 13.96 20.38 -20.55
CA SER A 857 14.85 19.68 -21.49
C SER A 857 15.25 18.27 -21.04
N SER A 858 14.94 17.89 -19.79
CA SER A 858 15.29 16.60 -19.20
C SER A 858 14.20 15.54 -19.42
N ASN A 859 14.55 14.25 -19.28
CA ASN A 859 13.57 13.17 -19.31
C ASN A 859 12.51 13.35 -18.20
N LEU A 860 11.25 13.04 -18.51
CA LEU A 860 10.11 13.22 -17.61
C LEU A 860 10.29 12.50 -16.25
N ASP A 861 10.80 11.27 -16.27
CA ASP A 861 10.94 10.45 -15.06
C ASP A 861 12.05 10.95 -14.12
N GLU A 862 13.17 11.45 -14.64
CA GLU A 862 14.29 11.94 -13.84
C GLU A 862 14.03 13.33 -13.24
N ALA A 863 13.16 14.12 -13.87
CA ALA A 863 12.83 15.48 -13.46
C ALA A 863 11.63 15.56 -12.49
N HIS A 864 10.99 14.44 -12.18
CA HIS A 864 9.77 14.35 -11.38
C HIS A 864 9.86 15.10 -10.03
N ASP A 865 10.81 14.70 -9.18
CA ASP A 865 10.97 15.28 -7.83
C ASP A 865 11.30 16.78 -7.89
N ALA A 866 12.18 17.16 -8.83
CA ALA A 866 12.55 18.56 -9.01
C ALA A 866 11.38 19.42 -9.53
N ASN A 867 10.52 18.87 -10.40
CA ASN A 867 9.29 19.51 -10.86
C ASN A 867 8.29 19.72 -9.71
N LEU A 868 8.10 18.70 -8.85
CA LEU A 868 7.26 18.82 -7.66
C LEU A 868 7.81 19.88 -6.68
N SER A 869 9.11 19.90 -6.44
CA SER A 869 9.74 20.91 -5.60
C SER A 869 9.64 22.31 -6.18
N LEU A 870 9.79 22.48 -7.50
CA LEU A 870 9.62 23.76 -8.20
C LEU A 870 8.18 24.27 -8.08
N LEU A 871 7.19 23.41 -8.33
CA LEU A 871 5.77 23.75 -8.14
C LEU A 871 5.49 24.13 -6.69
N SER A 872 6.03 23.38 -5.73
CA SER A 872 5.84 23.68 -4.31
C SER A 872 6.51 25.00 -3.88
N LEU A 873 7.59 25.41 -4.54
CA LEU A 873 8.23 26.71 -4.36
C LEU A 873 7.34 27.83 -4.91
N PHE A 874 6.82 27.67 -6.13
CA PHE A 874 5.92 28.65 -6.73
C PHE A 874 4.62 28.81 -5.93
N ASP A 875 4.04 27.69 -5.48
CA ASP A 875 2.88 27.69 -4.59
C ASP A 875 3.16 28.47 -3.30
N ALA A 876 4.29 28.19 -2.62
CA ALA A 876 4.68 28.91 -1.42
C ALA A 876 4.87 30.42 -1.65
N ILE A 877 5.46 30.81 -2.79
CA ILE A 877 5.62 32.23 -3.18
C ILE A 877 4.25 32.90 -3.34
N LEU A 878 3.34 32.27 -4.08
CA LEU A 878 2.02 32.84 -4.36
C LEU A 878 1.15 32.89 -3.10
N GLN A 879 1.18 31.86 -2.25
CA GLN A 879 0.39 31.83 -1.02
C GLN A 879 0.87 32.80 0.05
N HIS A 880 2.19 32.91 0.28
CA HIS A 880 2.73 33.67 1.42
C HIS A 880 3.29 35.04 1.07
N ARG A 881 3.67 35.28 -0.20
CA ARG A 881 4.28 36.55 -0.65
C ARG A 881 3.44 37.27 -1.71
N TRP A 882 2.13 37.06 -1.68
CA TRP A 882 1.18 37.73 -2.60
C TRP A 882 1.38 39.25 -2.72
N GLN A 883 1.76 39.91 -1.61
CA GLN A 883 2.04 41.36 -1.56
C GLN A 883 3.14 41.84 -2.53
N TYR A 884 3.99 40.94 -3.02
CA TYR A 884 5.01 41.27 -4.02
C TYR A 884 4.40 41.54 -5.41
N PHE A 885 3.30 40.86 -5.74
CA PHE A 885 2.59 41.02 -7.01
C PHE A 885 1.45 42.03 -6.88
N TYR A 886 0.72 42.03 -5.76
CA TYR A 886 -0.41 42.92 -5.49
C TYR A 886 -0.20 43.69 -4.19
N LYS A 887 -0.02 45.01 -4.23
CA LYS A 887 0.12 45.83 -3.01
C LYS A 887 -1.26 46.04 -2.34
N SER A 888 -1.33 45.89 -1.02
CA SER A 888 -2.55 46.20 -0.26
C SER A 888 -2.73 47.71 -0.11
N GLN A 889 -3.93 48.21 -0.42
CA GLN A 889 -4.26 49.65 -0.44
C GLN A 889 -4.20 50.33 0.95
N ILE A 890 -4.14 49.57 2.05
CA ILE A 890 -4.10 50.09 3.43
C ILE A 890 -2.81 50.88 3.74
N LEU A 891 -1.71 50.61 3.02
CA LEU A 891 -0.43 51.32 3.20
C LEU A 891 -0.36 52.68 2.46
N MET A 892 -1.37 53.02 1.65
CA MET A 892 -1.39 54.24 0.81
C MET A 892 -2.22 55.39 1.39
N GLY A 893 -2.60 55.33 2.68
CA GLY A 893 -3.21 56.48 3.39
C GLY A 893 -4.57 56.97 2.85
N ASN A 894 -5.21 56.24 1.94
CA ASN A 894 -6.44 56.68 1.28
C ASN A 894 -7.68 56.07 1.97
N SER A 895 -8.64 56.95 2.27
CA SER A 895 -9.94 56.66 2.90
C SER A 895 -10.73 55.57 2.15
N PRO A 896 -11.46 54.68 2.85
CA PRO A 896 -12.08 53.47 2.29
C PRO A 896 -13.30 53.68 1.36
N VAL A 897 -13.59 54.91 0.92
CA VAL A 897 -14.88 55.23 0.28
C VAL A 897 -14.82 55.33 -1.25
N GLN A 898 -13.64 55.30 -1.89
CA GLN A 898 -13.53 55.37 -3.36
C GLN A 898 -12.36 54.55 -3.91
N ALA A 899 -12.48 53.22 -3.95
CA ALA A 899 -11.48 52.38 -4.64
C ALA A 899 -11.97 50.98 -5.05
N GLU A 900 -13.19 50.82 -5.55
CA GLU A 900 -13.49 49.63 -6.37
C GLU A 900 -12.78 49.80 -7.72
N GLY A 901 -11.62 49.14 -7.90
CA GLY A 901 -11.11 48.90 -9.26
C GLY A 901 -9.61 48.97 -9.56
N MET A 902 -8.70 49.29 -8.64
CA MET A 902 -7.26 49.24 -8.97
C MET A 902 -6.40 48.71 -7.82
N GLU A 903 -6.26 47.39 -7.73
CA GLU A 903 -5.04 46.80 -7.16
C GLU A 903 -3.91 46.98 -8.19
N GLU A 904 -2.89 47.79 -7.87
CA GLU A 904 -1.75 47.97 -8.76
C GLU A 904 -0.91 46.67 -8.82
N LEU A 905 -0.93 46.02 -9.98
CA LEU A 905 -0.13 44.84 -10.31
C LEU A 905 1.33 45.24 -10.55
N ASN A 906 2.24 44.69 -9.75
CA ASN A 906 3.67 44.85 -9.90
C ASN A 906 4.30 43.52 -10.37
N ASN A 907 5.39 43.59 -11.14
CA ASN A 907 6.15 42.41 -11.63
C ASN A 907 5.33 41.39 -12.44
N ILE A 908 4.49 41.88 -13.35
CA ILE A 908 3.58 41.09 -14.20
C ILE A 908 4.30 39.95 -14.94
N ASN A 909 5.46 40.22 -15.55
CA ASN A 909 6.21 39.23 -16.33
C ASN A 909 6.62 38.00 -15.50
N GLN A 910 6.93 38.19 -14.22
CA GLN A 910 7.31 37.11 -13.31
C GLN A 910 6.11 36.27 -12.89
N LEU A 911 4.98 36.91 -12.57
CA LEU A 911 3.73 36.22 -12.27
C LEU A 911 3.24 35.40 -13.47
N GLN A 912 3.33 35.99 -14.66
CA GLN A 912 2.93 35.35 -15.91
C GLN A 912 3.77 34.10 -16.20
N ALA A 913 5.09 34.17 -16.04
CA ALA A 913 5.97 33.03 -16.24
C ALA A 913 5.72 31.87 -15.25
N ILE A 914 5.43 32.19 -13.98
CA ILE A 914 5.03 31.18 -12.99
C ILE A 914 3.73 30.49 -13.43
N LEU A 915 2.70 31.27 -13.79
CA LEU A 915 1.43 30.68 -14.23
C LEU A 915 1.55 29.93 -15.57
N TYR A 916 2.44 30.34 -16.48
CA TYR A 916 2.73 29.54 -17.67
C TYR A 916 3.37 28.19 -17.34
N SER A 917 4.28 28.13 -16.35
CA SER A 917 4.83 26.84 -15.90
C SER A 917 3.75 25.91 -15.34
N TYR A 918 2.76 26.45 -14.60
CA TYR A 918 1.59 25.68 -14.16
C TYR A 918 0.81 25.11 -15.35
N GLY A 919 0.59 25.92 -16.39
CA GLY A 919 -0.06 25.49 -17.63
C GLY A 919 0.72 24.38 -18.35
N GLN A 920 2.05 24.47 -18.41
CA GLN A 920 2.91 23.42 -18.97
C GLN A 920 2.85 22.12 -18.15
N CYS A 921 2.85 22.21 -16.82
CA CYS A 921 2.69 21.04 -15.95
C CYS A 921 1.37 20.31 -16.19
N LEU A 922 0.28 21.03 -16.48
CA LEU A 922 -1.02 20.42 -16.82
C LEU A 922 -1.01 19.70 -18.17
N LEU A 923 -0.06 19.99 -19.06
CA LEU A 923 0.08 19.36 -20.37
C LEU A 923 1.05 18.15 -20.37
N ASN A 924 1.93 18.04 -19.36
CA ASN A 924 3.10 17.16 -19.39
C ASN A 924 2.85 15.68 -18.99
N GLY A 925 1.61 15.20 -18.87
CA GLY A 925 1.34 13.75 -18.76
C GLY A 925 1.47 13.11 -17.36
N ASP A 926 2.21 13.71 -16.42
CA ASP A 926 2.43 13.15 -15.07
C ASP A 926 1.26 13.42 -14.11
N LEU A 927 0.63 12.37 -13.61
CA LEU A 927 -0.56 12.44 -12.75
C LEU A 927 -0.32 13.15 -11.42
N THR A 928 0.86 12.97 -10.81
CA THR A 928 1.14 13.55 -9.47
C THR A 928 1.41 15.04 -9.55
N VAL A 929 2.21 15.45 -10.54
CA VAL A 929 2.54 16.85 -10.85
C VAL A 929 1.27 17.59 -11.28
N PHE A 930 0.43 16.94 -12.09
CA PHE A 930 -0.88 17.44 -12.48
C PHE A 930 -1.80 17.65 -11.28
N GLY A 931 -1.91 16.65 -10.40
CA GLY A 931 -2.70 16.73 -9.16
C GLY A 931 -2.23 17.82 -8.20
N ALA A 932 -0.91 17.93 -7.97
CA ALA A 932 -0.33 18.97 -7.13
C ALA A 932 -0.54 20.39 -7.71
N CYS A 933 -0.45 20.54 -9.04
CA CYS A 933 -0.74 21.81 -9.72
C CYS A 933 -2.21 22.23 -9.53
N LEU A 934 -3.16 21.31 -9.72
CA LEU A 934 -4.58 21.55 -9.48
C LEU A 934 -4.86 21.96 -8.03
N GLN A 935 -4.32 21.22 -7.06
CA GLN A 935 -4.50 21.54 -5.65
C GLN A 935 -3.95 22.93 -5.29
N SER A 936 -2.79 23.30 -5.85
CA SER A 936 -2.21 24.64 -5.67
C SER A 936 -3.13 25.72 -6.26
N LEU A 937 -3.65 25.52 -7.48
CA LEU A 937 -4.58 26.48 -8.12
C LEU A 937 -5.88 26.65 -7.31
N GLU A 938 -6.44 25.57 -6.79
CA GLU A 938 -7.63 25.61 -5.94
C GLU A 938 -7.37 26.35 -4.63
N CYS A 939 -6.28 26.03 -3.93
CA CYS A 939 -5.89 26.72 -2.69
C CYS A 939 -5.67 28.22 -2.93
N LEU A 940 -5.06 28.57 -4.06
CA LEU A 940 -4.85 29.96 -4.45
C LEU A 940 -6.16 30.67 -4.78
N ASN A 941 -7.09 30.01 -5.46
CA ASN A 941 -8.41 30.58 -5.73
C ASN A 941 -9.22 30.76 -4.44
N ASP A 942 -9.21 29.79 -3.53
CA ASP A 942 -9.95 29.88 -2.26
C ASP A 942 -9.41 31.01 -1.36
N LYS A 943 -8.10 31.29 -1.38
CA LYS A 943 -7.48 32.36 -0.59
C LYS A 943 -7.54 33.75 -1.25
N TRP A 944 -7.28 33.84 -2.55
CA TRP A 944 -7.05 35.12 -3.25
C TRP A 944 -8.04 35.41 -4.38
N MET A 945 -8.97 34.49 -4.66
CA MET A 945 -9.92 34.57 -5.78
C MET A 945 -9.21 34.88 -7.10
N ILE A 946 -8.10 34.17 -7.36
CA ILE A 946 -7.22 34.42 -8.53
C ILE A 946 -8.00 34.41 -9.84
N TYR A 947 -8.97 33.50 -9.98
CA TYR A 947 -9.72 33.38 -11.23
C TYR A 947 -10.49 34.66 -11.56
N HIS A 948 -10.96 35.41 -10.55
CA HIS A 948 -11.66 36.68 -10.72
C HIS A 948 -10.75 37.88 -10.97
N LYS A 949 -9.42 37.74 -10.87
CA LYS A 949 -8.50 38.85 -11.12
C LYS A 949 -8.46 39.16 -12.63
N PRO A 950 -8.45 40.45 -13.02
CA PRO A 950 -8.54 40.85 -14.44
C PRO A 950 -7.39 40.31 -15.29
N PHE A 951 -6.21 40.13 -14.69
CA PHE A 951 -5.04 39.54 -15.34
C PHE A 951 -5.25 38.06 -15.71
N PHE A 952 -5.82 37.26 -14.79
CA PHE A 952 -6.03 35.83 -15.01
C PHE A 952 -7.21 35.59 -15.96
N SER A 953 -8.35 36.25 -15.69
CA SER A 953 -9.58 36.15 -16.50
C SER A 953 -9.39 36.59 -17.95
N GLY A 954 -8.61 37.64 -18.20
CA GLY A 954 -8.40 38.17 -19.55
C GLY A 954 -7.46 37.35 -20.44
N ALA A 955 -6.35 36.83 -19.89
CA ALA A 955 -5.26 36.26 -20.70
C ALA A 955 -5.04 34.75 -20.52
N LEU A 956 -5.21 34.22 -19.31
CA LEU A 956 -4.80 32.85 -18.96
C LEU A 956 -5.97 31.88 -18.83
N LEU A 957 -7.13 32.36 -18.35
CA LEU A 957 -8.32 31.56 -18.11
C LEU A 957 -8.74 30.69 -19.32
N PRO A 958 -8.77 31.19 -20.58
CA PRO A 958 -9.13 30.37 -21.73
C PRO A 958 -8.16 29.22 -22.00
N HIS A 959 -6.86 29.45 -21.77
CA HIS A 959 -5.80 28.46 -22.01
C HIS A 959 -5.86 27.34 -20.96
N PHE A 960 -6.03 27.69 -19.68
CA PHE A 960 -6.17 26.70 -18.60
C PHE A 960 -7.44 25.86 -18.75
N LEU A 961 -8.58 26.50 -19.08
CA LEU A 961 -9.82 25.79 -19.37
C LEU A 961 -9.62 24.80 -20.53
N SER A 962 -8.96 25.20 -21.62
CA SER A 962 -8.70 24.30 -22.75
C SER A 962 -7.83 23.10 -22.37
N ALA A 963 -6.80 23.29 -21.54
CA ALA A 963 -5.91 22.21 -21.09
C ALA A 963 -6.63 21.21 -20.18
N LEU A 964 -7.44 21.71 -19.22
CA LEU A 964 -8.23 20.86 -18.33
C LEU A 964 -9.32 20.08 -19.08
N LEU A 965 -9.98 20.74 -20.02
CA LEU A 965 -10.96 20.10 -20.89
C LEU A 965 -10.32 19.03 -21.79
N GLN A 966 -9.09 19.25 -22.28
CA GLN A 966 -8.33 18.23 -23.01
C GLN A 966 -7.88 17.07 -22.11
N SER A 967 -7.59 17.33 -20.83
CA SER A 967 -7.22 16.30 -19.86
C SER A 967 -8.38 15.37 -19.49
N LEU A 968 -9.62 15.88 -19.41
CA LEU A 968 -10.82 15.05 -19.23
C LEU A 968 -10.97 14.00 -20.35
N LEU A 969 -10.61 14.39 -21.57
CA LEU A 969 -10.72 13.55 -22.76
C LEU A 969 -9.69 12.41 -22.84
N ASN A 970 -8.68 12.39 -21.95
CA ASN A 970 -7.60 11.41 -21.92
C ASN A 970 -7.85 10.40 -20.79
N GLU A 971 -7.91 9.10 -21.12
CA GLU A 971 -8.20 8.01 -20.16
C GLU A 971 -7.21 7.93 -18.98
N GLN A 972 -5.99 8.44 -19.15
CA GLN A 972 -4.94 8.44 -18.12
C GLN A 972 -5.34 9.26 -16.87
N TYR A 973 -6.17 10.30 -17.02
CA TYR A 973 -6.55 11.21 -15.93
C TYR A 973 -7.86 10.82 -15.21
N SER A 974 -8.40 9.62 -15.46
CA SER A 974 -9.67 9.17 -14.86
C SER A 974 -9.66 9.19 -13.32
N ILE A 975 -8.48 9.04 -12.70
CA ILE A 975 -8.31 9.06 -11.24
C ILE A 975 -8.57 10.47 -10.66
N LEU A 976 -8.26 11.52 -11.42
CA LEU A 976 -8.39 12.93 -10.99
C LEU A 976 -9.63 13.62 -11.55
N PHE A 977 -10.55 12.85 -12.15
CA PHE A 977 -11.72 13.36 -12.86
C PHE A 977 -12.55 14.36 -12.02
N ASP A 978 -12.86 13.99 -10.78
CA ASP A 978 -13.65 14.85 -9.88
C ASP A 978 -12.93 16.18 -9.57
N ASN A 979 -11.62 16.13 -9.33
CA ASN A 979 -10.80 17.32 -9.06
C ASN A 979 -10.73 18.24 -10.31
N ILE A 980 -10.60 17.66 -11.51
CA ILE A 980 -10.58 18.42 -12.76
C ILE A 980 -11.92 19.13 -12.99
N ILE A 981 -13.04 18.44 -12.77
CA ILE A 981 -14.38 19.02 -12.94
C ILE A 981 -14.61 20.17 -11.95
N ILE A 982 -14.23 20.01 -10.69
CA ILE A 982 -14.37 21.06 -9.68
C ILE A 982 -13.53 22.29 -10.08
N ALA A 983 -12.29 22.09 -10.54
CA ALA A 983 -11.46 23.18 -11.03
C ALA A 983 -12.07 23.88 -12.25
N ILE A 984 -12.61 23.13 -13.22
CA ILE A 984 -13.31 23.69 -14.39
C ILE A 984 -14.54 24.49 -13.95
N TYR A 985 -15.34 23.99 -13.01
CA TYR A 985 -16.49 24.73 -12.49
C TYR A 985 -16.06 26.06 -11.86
N LYS A 986 -15.09 26.04 -10.94
CA LYS A 986 -14.59 27.26 -10.27
C LYS A 986 -14.04 28.28 -11.29
N MET A 987 -13.41 27.82 -12.37
CA MET A 987 -12.93 28.70 -13.45
C MET A 987 -14.06 29.19 -14.36
N ALA A 988 -15.06 28.35 -14.66
CA ALA A 988 -16.19 28.69 -15.53
C ALA A 988 -17.15 29.69 -14.89
N VAL A 989 -17.33 29.65 -13.57
CA VAL A 989 -18.20 30.60 -12.82
C VAL A 989 -17.78 32.06 -13.01
N VAL A 990 -16.49 32.33 -13.26
CA VAL A 990 -15.97 33.70 -13.45
C VAL A 990 -16.54 34.36 -14.70
N ASP A 991 -16.64 33.61 -15.80
CA ASP A 991 -17.26 34.07 -17.06
C ASP A 991 -17.94 32.90 -17.77
N LEU A 992 -19.12 32.53 -17.25
CA LEU A 992 -19.93 31.42 -17.77
C LEU A 992 -20.28 31.62 -19.26
N ARG A 993 -20.43 32.87 -19.69
CA ARG A 993 -20.77 33.20 -21.07
C ARG A 993 -19.59 32.98 -22.02
N ALA A 994 -18.38 33.36 -21.62
CA ALA A 994 -17.18 33.06 -22.40
C ALA A 994 -16.86 31.56 -22.40
N PHE A 995 -17.05 30.87 -21.27
CA PHE A 995 -16.86 29.42 -21.17
C PHE A 995 -17.79 28.66 -22.13
N CYS A 996 -19.10 28.94 -22.09
CA CYS A 996 -20.08 28.34 -22.99
C CYS A 996 -19.76 28.69 -24.45
N ASN A 997 -19.62 29.97 -24.79
CA ASN A 997 -19.54 30.37 -26.20
C ASN A 997 -18.18 30.09 -26.87
N VAL A 998 -17.08 30.02 -26.11
CA VAL A 998 -15.71 29.95 -26.67
C VAL A 998 -15.03 28.63 -26.29
N ALA A 999 -14.88 28.31 -25.00
CA ALA A 999 -14.08 27.16 -24.56
C ALA A 999 -14.77 25.81 -24.87
N LEU A 1000 -16.08 25.70 -24.58
CA LEU A 1000 -16.88 24.54 -24.93
C LEU A 1000 -17.01 24.37 -26.45
N ALA A 1001 -17.19 25.47 -27.20
CA ALA A 1001 -17.24 25.44 -28.66
C ALA A 1001 -15.91 24.95 -29.29
N VAL A 1002 -14.76 25.34 -28.73
CA VAL A 1002 -13.44 24.88 -29.17
C VAL A 1002 -13.24 23.38 -28.89
N LEU A 1003 -13.67 22.89 -27.72
CA LEU A 1003 -13.67 21.46 -27.39
C LEU A 1003 -14.46 20.63 -28.41
N ILE A 1004 -15.66 21.10 -28.73
CA ILE A 1004 -16.58 20.48 -29.68
C ILE A 1004 -15.95 20.44 -31.08
N ASN A 1005 -15.30 21.53 -31.51
CA ASN A 1005 -14.66 21.64 -32.83
C ASN A 1005 -13.32 20.89 -32.96
N CYS A 1006 -12.52 20.76 -31.90
CA CYS A 1006 -11.19 20.13 -31.96
C CYS A 1006 -11.22 18.60 -32.06
N LYS A 1007 -12.25 17.91 -31.53
CA LYS A 1007 -12.36 16.44 -31.59
C LYS A 1007 -13.29 15.94 -32.70
N TYR A 1008 -14.29 16.74 -33.08
CA TYR A 1008 -15.35 16.33 -33.97
C TYR A 1008 -15.60 17.46 -34.96
N SER A 1009 -15.28 17.27 -36.24
CA SER A 1009 -15.64 18.20 -37.32
C SER A 1009 -17.16 18.33 -37.45
N LEU A 1010 -17.81 18.98 -36.48
CA LEU A 1010 -19.25 19.12 -36.32
C LEU A 1010 -19.71 20.36 -37.10
N SER A 1011 -20.93 20.28 -37.62
CA SER A 1011 -21.57 21.42 -38.29
C SER A 1011 -21.93 22.52 -37.29
N GLU A 1012 -21.86 23.80 -37.69
CA GLU A 1012 -22.21 24.98 -36.84
C GLU A 1012 -23.54 24.82 -36.09
N GLN A 1013 -24.52 24.13 -36.70
CA GLN A 1013 -25.84 23.90 -36.12
C GLN A 1013 -25.83 22.92 -34.93
N GLN A 1014 -24.96 21.91 -34.95
CA GLN A 1014 -24.87 20.90 -33.87
C GLN A 1014 -24.13 21.44 -32.64
N ALA A 1015 -23.10 22.26 -32.88
CA ALA A 1015 -22.44 23.02 -31.82
C ALA A 1015 -23.45 23.94 -31.13
N THR A 1016 -24.31 24.64 -31.89
CA THR A 1016 -25.35 25.49 -31.28
C THR A 1016 -26.39 24.73 -30.46
N THR A 1017 -26.77 23.51 -30.83
CA THR A 1017 -27.73 22.71 -30.04
C THR A 1017 -27.15 22.15 -28.74
N LEU A 1018 -25.87 21.77 -28.72
CA LEU A 1018 -25.17 21.35 -27.48
C LEU A 1018 -24.95 22.53 -26.54
N LEU A 1019 -24.63 23.69 -27.10
CA LEU A 1019 -24.52 24.95 -26.36
C LEU A 1019 -25.86 25.40 -25.77
N LEU A 1020 -26.99 25.13 -26.44
CA LEU A 1020 -28.34 25.43 -25.93
C LEU A 1020 -28.81 24.46 -24.84
N GLN A 1021 -28.24 23.24 -24.75
CA GLN A 1021 -28.56 22.26 -23.70
C GLN A 1021 -27.78 22.51 -22.41
N PHE A 1022 -26.63 23.19 -22.48
CA PHE A 1022 -25.93 23.70 -21.29
C PHE A 1022 -26.72 24.88 -20.72
N GLN A 1023 -27.53 24.63 -19.70
CA GLN A 1023 -28.18 25.70 -18.94
C GLN A 1023 -27.10 26.47 -18.15
N GLU A 1024 -27.15 27.81 -18.15
CA GLU A 1024 -26.32 28.67 -17.29
C GLU A 1024 -26.67 28.41 -15.82
N THR A 1025 -26.18 27.32 -15.24
CA THR A 1025 -26.46 26.93 -13.85
C THR A 1025 -25.30 27.35 -12.95
N LEU A 1026 -25.60 28.15 -11.93
CA LEU A 1026 -24.64 28.58 -10.91
C LEU A 1026 -24.37 27.50 -9.85
N ASP A 1027 -25.17 26.43 -9.78
CA ASP A 1027 -25.02 25.36 -8.78
C ASP A 1027 -23.94 24.34 -9.19
N GLU A 1028 -22.95 24.15 -8.30
CA GLU A 1028 -21.83 23.21 -8.44
C GLU A 1028 -22.25 21.77 -8.79
N PRO A 1029 -23.14 21.09 -8.04
CA PRO A 1029 -23.47 19.68 -8.31
C PRO A 1029 -24.21 19.48 -9.64
N THR A 1030 -24.97 20.48 -10.08
CA THR A 1030 -25.72 20.44 -11.34
C THR A 1030 -24.81 20.72 -12.52
N PHE A 1031 -23.83 21.63 -12.36
CA PHE A 1031 -22.81 21.89 -13.37
C PHE A 1031 -21.88 20.69 -13.56
N THR A 1032 -21.41 20.05 -12.47
CA THR A 1032 -20.57 18.86 -12.56
C THR A 1032 -21.29 17.70 -13.24
N GLN A 1033 -22.58 17.50 -12.93
CA GLN A 1033 -23.45 16.55 -13.62
C GLN A 1033 -23.61 16.88 -15.10
N ASN A 1034 -23.84 18.15 -15.46
CA ASN A 1034 -24.00 18.57 -16.86
C ASN A 1034 -22.71 18.40 -17.67
N LEU A 1035 -21.54 18.66 -17.09
CA LEU A 1035 -20.25 18.52 -17.77
C LEU A 1035 -19.88 17.04 -17.95
N ALA A 1036 -20.07 16.22 -16.90
CA ALA A 1036 -19.96 14.76 -17.00
C ALA A 1036 -20.97 14.17 -18.00
N PHE A 1037 -22.17 14.74 -18.10
CA PHE A 1037 -23.20 14.36 -19.07
C PHE A 1037 -22.82 14.80 -20.49
N SER A 1038 -22.23 15.97 -20.68
CA SER A 1038 -21.85 16.49 -22.00
C SER A 1038 -20.72 15.70 -22.67
N GLU A 1039 -19.76 15.19 -21.89
CA GLU A 1039 -18.73 14.28 -22.38
C GLU A 1039 -19.36 12.94 -22.83
N GLN A 1040 -20.34 12.44 -22.07
CA GLN A 1040 -21.13 11.26 -22.42
C GLN A 1040 -22.06 11.47 -23.65
N VAL A 1041 -22.53 12.70 -23.89
CA VAL A 1041 -23.37 13.06 -25.06
C VAL A 1041 -22.54 13.31 -26.33
N SER A 1042 -21.30 13.78 -26.22
CA SER A 1042 -20.40 13.93 -27.37
C SER A 1042 -19.96 12.57 -27.95
N LEU A 1043 -19.80 11.54 -27.10
CA LEU A 1043 -19.65 10.14 -27.52
C LEU A 1043 -20.90 9.58 -28.23
N LEU A 1044 -22.09 10.10 -27.92
CA LEU A 1044 -23.37 9.70 -28.55
C LEU A 1044 -23.53 10.29 -29.97
N HIS A 1045 -22.96 11.45 -30.31
CA HIS A 1045 -23.17 12.08 -31.63
C HIS A 1045 -22.20 11.65 -32.74
N VAL A 1046 -21.05 11.06 -32.41
CA VAL A 1046 -20.16 10.41 -33.39
C VAL A 1046 -20.81 9.17 -34.01
N SER A 1047 -21.70 8.51 -33.27
CA SER A 1047 -22.46 7.35 -33.77
C SER A 1047 -23.74 7.73 -34.53
N PHE A 1048 -24.22 8.97 -34.39
CA PHE A 1048 -25.41 9.47 -35.11
C PHE A 1048 -25.09 10.31 -36.36
N SER A 1049 -23.88 10.87 -36.50
CA SER A 1049 -23.50 11.70 -37.65
C SER A 1049 -23.18 10.90 -38.93
N SER A 1050 -22.98 9.58 -38.85
CA SER A 1050 -22.97 8.70 -40.03
C SER A 1050 -24.37 8.40 -40.58
N PHE A 1051 -25.44 8.83 -39.89
CA PHE A 1051 -26.83 8.53 -40.27
C PHE A 1051 -27.52 9.65 -41.06
N HIS A 1052 -26.91 10.83 -41.22
CA HIS A 1052 -27.50 11.96 -41.95
C HIS A 1052 -26.73 12.46 -43.17
N SER A 1053 -25.72 11.70 -43.64
CA SER A 1053 -25.16 11.88 -44.99
C SER A 1053 -25.76 10.92 -46.04
N SER A 1054 -26.90 10.30 -45.74
CA SER A 1054 -27.69 9.50 -46.68
C SER A 1054 -29.20 9.62 -46.46
N ILE A 1055 -29.66 10.85 -46.19
CA ILE A 1055 -30.96 11.44 -46.59
C ILE A 1055 -30.64 12.91 -46.84
#